data_AF-A0A2E3IK12-F1
#
_entry.id   AF-A0A2E3IK12-F1
#
_cell.length_a   1.000
_cell.length_b   1.000
_cell.length_c   1.000
_cell.angle_alpha   90.00
_cell.angle_beta   90.00
_cell.angle_gamma   90.00
#
_symmetry.space_group_name_H-M   'P 1'
#
loop_
_entity.id
_entity.type
_entity.pdbx_description
1 polymer ?
#
loop_
_entity_poly.entity_id
_entity_poly.type
_entity_poly.pdbx_seq_one_letter_code
_entity_poly.pdbx_strand_id
1 'polypeptide(L)'
;MAGNNYPSILNYLLKSLSLVLVAILFQAGSVSGQAPSPATSLPLGQTFENMFPVTEGPCELESDRLYSNFRLLLNYDAAESSGAKIVVFGNHVVDLPAGEGRRVELAYEHAIGRAALVRVWHEGKLVGSGEALAGSAPEGASGSDAILADAKDSSEMFRFDRDFTVMVKFKTKGEGPLVAKAPAAGAWVKDGKMLFIREGKLVYDVGWLDDIEGDKRVNDGKAHVAVLQMDGKTARMFVDGRLEAAKRELMRPDIDGHRFKIGAGSSDFGGAWNGEISNVRWWKRALSLAEVKALSGDKEDTVNTPDYNWKPGTEPAPEAEKRQLTEVKYGALSGYGTRVQLKAGSGFRLNGARLQPLEKADHAALIRSWDEGSLARGRQIYGQLCVTCHGNLEKEGSLPTAMRFHKGQFRNGKDPYRMFQTLERGYGLMVPQPQYNTAQKYDIIHYIRETFLKDANESQLSKIDEQYLALLPRGMTTVEERQEPKQAPQYVLQDYSNALFWTMQVEGGNIAQKGITIRVDDGTGGVAAGKAWMLYDHDTMRLAAAWTGDRFVDWRGIAFDGSHGTHTSIAGEKKFVFPNLPMWANPETGGYKDLRISGRDNKPYGPLPGDWVRFRGLRYAGDDVVVSYTVGQREVQEVPQWNAGTGSFVRIMRVGAGKESLRMKLDAATEHTFPPHEKSKIYRIVIRENVTVEAAEPGDVERFDPEPGRRFPGRLVTTIVPGEEEGPFAIDVLPTPPPSENPWQSWMRTSGFDFFAGGKSAAICTWNGDVWIVDGIDRSEGVLEWQRICSGLFQPLGLRIVEGKIYVGCRDMIALLHDENGDRETDYVEVFNNDHQVTEHFHEFAMGLQTDDEGNFYYAKSARHALTAVVPHHGTLLRVKKDGSRTDILATGFRAANGVCLNPDGSFIVTDQEGHWNPKNRINWVEGKGEEDFYGNMFGYHGITDSSDSAMTPPLCWITNQFDRSPAELLWVPEDSAWKSLRGSLLNLSYGYGKIYVVPHEKVDGQVQGGMCQLPFEKLPTGVMRGRFHSGDGQLYACGMFAWAGSQQQPGGFYRVRATGKPAYAPVGLETAPRQLRVSFSEPLDRESTEKTGNWQIEAWDLKRTRNYGSRHYNQRRWQVTGVALSDDGRVVTLEVPDLMPTWGMSIRCKTRGVGGAEVVREIHNSVHNIGK
;
A
#
# COMPACT_ATOMS: atom_id res chain seq x y z
N MET A 1 30.92 62.86 -12.80
CA MET A 1 32.28 63.40 -13.07
C MET A 1 33.16 62.85 -11.96
N ALA A 2 34.00 61.84 -12.23
CA ALA A 2 35.36 61.96 -12.79
C ALA A 2 36.37 62.49 -11.73
N GLY A 3 37.49 61.81 -11.44
CA GLY A 3 37.92 60.48 -11.90
C GLY A 3 39.32 60.08 -11.43
N ASN A 4 39.77 58.90 -11.88
CA ASN A 4 41.14 58.46 -12.17
C ASN A 4 42.32 58.64 -11.16
N ASN A 5 42.93 57.47 -10.89
CA ASN A 5 44.38 57.14 -10.96
C ASN A 5 45.27 57.10 -9.69
N TYR A 6 45.67 55.86 -9.38
CA TYR A 6 47.02 55.37 -8.99
C TYR A 6 48.21 56.20 -9.53
N PRO A 7 49.44 56.18 -8.91
CA PRO A 7 50.17 54.99 -8.39
C PRO A 7 50.73 55.14 -6.95
N SER A 8 51.15 54.07 -6.23
CA SER A 8 52.48 53.38 -6.23
C SER A 8 53.68 54.33 -5.90
N ILE A 9 54.79 53.94 -5.26
CA ILE A 9 55.31 52.70 -4.63
C ILE A 9 56.50 53.11 -3.72
N LEU A 10 57.01 52.24 -2.83
CA LEU A 10 58.32 52.38 -2.13
C LEU A 10 58.77 53.80 -1.69
N ASN A 11 58.48 54.23 -0.45
CA ASN A 11 59.46 55.04 0.33
C ASN A 11 59.20 55.19 1.85
N TYR A 12 58.54 54.23 2.51
CA TYR A 12 58.65 54.07 3.97
C TYR A 12 58.99 52.61 4.36
N LEU A 13 59.98 52.06 3.65
CA LEU A 13 60.88 51.07 4.24
C LEU A 13 61.67 51.74 5.39
N LEU A 14 62.07 50.95 6.40
CA LEU A 14 62.83 51.36 7.60
C LEU A 14 62.05 52.13 8.69
N LYS A 15 61.06 51.46 9.30
CA LYS A 15 60.92 51.33 10.77
C LYS A 15 59.90 50.25 11.14
N SER A 16 60.09 49.60 12.29
CA SER A 16 59.27 48.49 12.83
C SER A 16 59.58 47.05 12.35
N LEU A 17 60.86 46.67 12.32
CA LEU A 17 61.22 45.27 12.62
C LEU A 17 61.10 45.05 14.13
N SER A 18 60.16 44.18 14.57
CA SER A 18 60.22 43.38 15.81
C SER A 18 58.88 42.66 16.07
N LEU A 19 58.42 41.81 15.16
CA LEU A 19 57.42 40.76 15.47
C LEU A 19 57.33 39.68 14.36
N VAL A 20 58.40 38.90 14.15
CA VAL A 20 58.37 37.73 13.24
C VAL A 20 59.16 36.56 13.82
N LEU A 21 58.46 35.69 14.54
CA LEU A 21 58.69 34.24 14.58
C LEU A 21 57.40 33.56 15.08
N VAL A 22 57.12 32.34 14.62
CA VAL A 22 55.81 31.63 14.75
C VAL A 22 54.70 32.23 13.87
N ALA A 23 54.77 31.92 12.57
CA ALA A 23 53.71 32.21 11.59
C ALA A 23 53.53 31.06 10.57
N ILE A 24 53.40 29.82 11.05
CA ILE A 24 52.78 28.71 10.31
C ILE A 24 51.89 27.92 11.29
N LEU A 25 50.65 28.38 11.46
CA LEU A 25 49.46 27.65 11.92
C LEU A 25 48.38 28.68 12.30
N PHE A 26 47.30 28.72 11.51
CA PHE A 26 45.89 29.00 11.89
C PHE A 26 45.13 29.45 10.63
N GLN A 27 44.63 28.46 9.89
CA GLN A 27 43.60 28.68 8.88
C GLN A 27 42.27 29.06 9.54
N ALA A 28 41.45 29.76 8.76
CA ALA A 28 40.02 30.03 8.95
C ALA A 28 39.32 29.28 10.10
N GLY A 29 38.87 30.03 11.11
CA GLY A 29 37.84 29.57 12.04
C GLY A 29 36.53 29.38 11.28
N SER A 30 36.18 28.12 11.00
CA SER A 30 34.91 27.76 10.42
C SER A 30 33.77 28.08 11.39
N VAL A 31 32.73 28.77 10.90
CA VAL A 31 31.45 28.86 11.60
C VAL A 31 30.94 27.43 11.75
N SER A 32 30.81 26.95 12.98
CA SER A 32 30.30 25.61 13.26
C SER A 32 28.87 25.50 12.73
N GLY A 33 28.67 24.66 11.72
CA GLY A 33 27.33 24.29 11.28
C GLY A 33 26.56 23.69 12.45
N GLN A 34 25.25 23.95 12.51
CA GLN A 34 24.36 23.26 13.44
C GLN A 34 24.65 21.76 13.38
N ALA A 35 24.99 21.18 14.53
CA ALA A 35 25.31 19.76 14.60
C ALA A 35 24.15 18.95 14.00
N PRO A 36 24.42 18.06 13.02
CA PRO A 36 23.38 17.19 12.50
C PRO A 36 22.84 16.32 13.64
N SER A 37 21.54 15.99 13.60
CA SER A 37 20.97 14.97 14.48
C SER A 37 21.85 13.71 14.45
N PRO A 38 22.10 13.05 15.60
CA PRO A 38 23.04 11.96 15.67
C PRO A 38 22.66 10.82 14.71
N ALA A 39 23.68 10.16 14.17
CA ALA A 39 23.50 9.11 13.17
C ALA A 39 22.61 7.98 13.71
N THR A 40 21.54 7.66 12.99
CA THR A 40 20.52 6.69 13.40
C THR A 40 20.79 5.26 12.93
N SER A 41 21.71 5.08 11.97
CA SER A 41 22.24 3.77 11.59
C SER A 41 23.33 3.31 12.56
N LEU A 42 23.30 2.04 12.96
CA LEU A 42 24.26 1.46 13.90
C LEU A 42 25.58 1.14 13.18
N PRO A 43 26.72 1.74 13.58
CA PRO A 43 28.04 1.34 13.11
C PRO A 43 28.35 -0.10 13.50
N LEU A 44 29.12 -0.84 12.69
CA LEU A 44 29.44 -2.25 12.96
C LEU A 44 30.03 -2.50 14.36
N GLY A 45 30.90 -1.62 14.85
CA GLY A 45 31.45 -1.73 16.21
C GLY A 45 30.41 -1.66 17.34
N GLN A 46 29.23 -1.08 17.08
CA GLN A 46 28.09 -0.99 18.00
C GLN A 46 27.03 -2.07 17.75
N THR A 47 27.24 -2.95 16.76
CA THR A 47 26.40 -4.17 16.60
C THR A 47 26.83 -5.30 17.53
N PHE A 48 27.94 -5.11 18.26
CA PHE A 48 28.45 -6.04 19.25
C PHE A 48 28.20 -5.55 20.68
N GLU A 49 27.84 -6.47 21.55
CA GLU A 49 27.71 -6.30 23.00
C GLU A 49 28.81 -7.09 23.72
N ASN A 50 29.41 -6.54 24.77
CA ASN A 50 30.37 -7.29 25.59
C ASN A 50 29.61 -8.20 26.57
N MET A 51 29.84 -9.51 26.53
CA MET A 51 29.14 -10.46 27.41
C MET A 51 29.92 -10.76 28.70
N PHE A 52 31.23 -10.99 28.61
CA PHE A 52 32.07 -11.30 29.76
C PHE A 52 33.28 -10.36 29.84
N PRO A 53 33.70 -9.95 31.06
CA PRO A 53 34.93 -9.18 31.26
C PRO A 53 36.16 -10.05 31.00
N VAL A 54 37.30 -9.40 30.75
CA VAL A 54 38.62 -10.06 30.73
C VAL A 54 38.84 -10.80 32.05
N THR A 55 39.05 -12.11 31.97
CA THR A 55 39.03 -13.02 33.12
C THR A 55 40.12 -14.08 32.98
N GLU A 56 40.84 -14.36 34.06
CA GLU A 56 41.82 -15.46 34.13
C GLU A 56 41.20 -16.69 34.83
N GLY A 57 41.59 -17.89 34.39
CA GLY A 57 41.10 -19.16 34.93
C GLY A 57 41.87 -19.59 36.20
N PRO A 58 41.24 -20.37 37.10
CA PRO A 58 39.96 -21.04 36.94
C PRO A 58 38.75 -20.09 37.10
N CYS A 59 37.77 -20.22 36.21
CA CYS A 59 36.58 -19.38 36.18
C CYS A 59 35.34 -20.15 35.70
N GLU A 60 34.18 -19.75 36.22
CA GLU A 60 32.86 -20.20 35.81
C GLU A 60 31.98 -18.94 35.70
N LEU A 61 31.72 -18.51 34.46
CA LEU A 61 30.94 -17.31 34.14
C LEU A 61 29.62 -17.72 33.51
N GLU A 62 28.54 -17.00 33.81
CA GLU A 62 27.22 -17.16 33.19
C GLU A 62 26.65 -15.81 32.76
N SER A 63 25.95 -15.80 31.63
CA SER A 63 25.26 -14.60 31.13
C SER A 63 24.13 -14.16 32.06
N ASP A 64 24.04 -12.85 32.30
CA ASP A 64 23.07 -12.21 33.19
C ASP A 64 21.61 -12.50 32.80
N ARG A 65 21.34 -12.52 31.49
CA ARG A 65 20.03 -12.77 30.87
C ARG A 65 20.06 -13.92 29.86
N LEU A 66 18.88 -14.28 29.36
CA LEU A 66 18.70 -15.19 28.24
C LEU A 66 18.96 -14.46 26.91
N TYR A 67 19.60 -15.15 25.97
CA TYR A 67 19.82 -14.68 24.60
C TYR A 67 19.25 -15.69 23.60
N SER A 68 18.64 -15.20 22.53
CA SER A 68 18.11 -15.99 21.40
C SER A 68 18.81 -15.57 20.10
N ASN A 69 18.95 -16.50 19.15
CA ASN A 69 19.42 -16.22 17.78
C ASN A 69 20.66 -15.31 17.74
N PHE A 70 21.78 -15.74 18.34
CA PHE A 70 22.96 -14.91 18.54
C PHE A 70 24.25 -15.56 18.02
N ARG A 71 25.21 -14.69 17.69
CA ARG A 71 26.61 -14.99 17.40
C ARG A 71 27.46 -14.56 18.58
N LEU A 72 28.29 -15.45 19.10
CA LEU A 72 29.31 -15.21 20.11
C LEU A 72 30.70 -15.28 19.46
N LEU A 73 31.51 -14.25 19.66
CA LEU A 73 32.92 -14.19 19.29
C LEU A 73 33.80 -14.16 20.54
N LEU A 74 34.67 -15.15 20.69
CA LEU A 74 35.61 -15.31 21.80
C LEU A 74 37.05 -15.14 21.32
N ASN A 75 37.82 -14.33 22.04
CA ASN A 75 39.27 -14.22 21.91
C ASN A 75 39.90 -14.65 23.26
N TYR A 76 40.80 -15.63 23.28
CA TYR A 76 41.37 -16.15 24.53
C TYR A 76 42.73 -16.83 24.35
N ASP A 77 43.44 -17.05 25.46
CA ASP A 77 44.59 -17.95 25.56
C ASP A 77 44.21 -19.15 26.44
N ALA A 78 44.65 -20.36 26.08
CA ALA A 78 44.31 -21.57 26.81
C ALA A 78 45.44 -22.61 26.78
N ALA A 79 45.92 -23.04 27.94
CA ALA A 79 46.71 -24.26 28.09
C ALA A 79 45.83 -25.51 27.89
N GLU A 80 46.42 -26.64 27.47
CA GLU A 80 45.69 -27.93 27.35
C GLU A 80 45.04 -28.36 28.68
N SER A 81 45.70 -28.08 29.81
CA SER A 81 45.19 -28.33 31.16
C SER A 81 43.97 -27.50 31.56
N SER A 82 43.59 -26.48 30.78
CA SER A 82 42.49 -25.59 31.14
C SER A 82 41.11 -26.21 30.89
N GLY A 83 40.97 -27.17 29.96
CA GLY A 83 39.68 -27.80 29.64
C GLY A 83 38.56 -26.80 29.34
N ALA A 84 38.90 -25.65 28.75
CA ALA A 84 38.00 -24.52 28.57
C ALA A 84 36.85 -24.86 27.61
N LYS A 85 35.62 -24.46 27.97
CA LYS A 85 34.40 -24.80 27.22
C LYS A 85 33.27 -23.79 27.42
N ILE A 86 32.47 -23.65 26.38
CA ILE A 86 31.18 -22.94 26.42
C ILE A 86 30.06 -23.95 26.62
N VAL A 87 29.04 -23.59 27.40
CA VAL A 87 27.79 -24.34 27.50
C VAL A 87 26.63 -23.45 27.07
N VAL A 88 25.79 -23.97 26.18
CA VAL A 88 24.53 -23.36 25.73
C VAL A 88 23.41 -24.40 25.75
N PHE A 89 22.17 -23.95 25.77
CA PHE A 89 20.95 -24.78 25.78
C PHE A 89 21.00 -25.95 26.77
N GLY A 90 21.02 -25.61 28.07
CA GLY A 90 21.19 -26.58 29.15
C GLY A 90 22.62 -27.09 29.24
N ASN A 91 22.89 -28.25 28.63
CA ASN A 91 24.16 -28.98 28.78
C ASN A 91 24.92 -29.18 27.46
N HIS A 92 24.57 -28.48 26.37
CA HIS A 92 25.32 -28.64 25.11
C HIS A 92 26.66 -27.90 25.20
N VAL A 93 27.75 -28.67 25.14
CA VAL A 93 29.13 -28.21 25.33
C VAL A 93 29.79 -27.95 23.98
N VAL A 94 30.49 -26.81 23.88
CA VAL A 94 31.43 -26.50 22.79
C VAL A 94 32.81 -26.29 23.41
N ASP A 95 33.73 -27.19 23.13
CA ASP A 95 35.10 -27.14 23.64
C ASP A 95 35.91 -26.03 22.97
N LEU A 96 36.72 -25.32 23.75
CA LEU A 96 37.60 -24.26 23.29
C LEU A 96 39.03 -24.81 23.11
N PRO A 97 39.56 -24.92 21.87
CA PRO A 97 40.89 -25.49 21.63
C PRO A 97 42.02 -24.69 22.31
N ALA A 98 43.02 -25.41 22.80
CA ALA A 98 44.22 -24.85 23.42
C ALA A 98 45.11 -24.05 22.43
N GLY A 99 45.84 -23.07 22.94
CA GLY A 99 46.76 -22.18 22.23
C GLY A 99 46.65 -20.72 22.69
N GLU A 100 47.61 -19.90 22.28
CA GLU A 100 47.59 -18.44 22.47
C GLU A 100 46.84 -17.75 21.32
N GLY A 101 46.19 -16.61 21.61
CA GLY A 101 45.51 -15.76 20.64
C GLY A 101 44.33 -16.40 19.91
N ARG A 102 43.74 -17.46 20.46
CA ARG A 102 42.68 -18.25 19.82
C ARG A 102 41.40 -17.44 19.63
N ARG A 103 40.78 -17.63 18.46
CA ARG A 103 39.49 -17.04 18.09
C ARG A 103 38.48 -18.13 17.74
N VAL A 104 37.49 -18.26 18.61
CA VAL A 104 36.35 -19.18 18.43
C VAL A 104 35.09 -18.36 18.23
N GLU A 105 34.28 -18.78 17.27
CA GLU A 105 32.99 -18.18 16.99
C GLU A 105 31.90 -19.25 17.12
N LEU A 106 30.79 -18.90 17.76
CA LEU A 106 29.63 -19.77 17.97
C LEU A 106 28.36 -19.04 17.52
N ALA A 107 27.54 -19.65 16.67
CA ALA A 107 26.20 -19.18 16.35
C ALA A 107 25.16 -20.11 16.96
N TYR A 108 24.34 -19.59 17.87
CA TYR A 108 23.19 -20.27 18.46
C TYR A 108 21.92 -19.83 17.74
N GLU A 109 21.27 -20.76 17.07
CA GLU A 109 20.02 -20.55 16.34
C GLU A 109 18.89 -21.32 17.02
N HIS A 110 17.77 -20.65 17.32
CA HIS A 110 16.61 -21.32 17.90
C HIS A 110 15.33 -20.54 17.57
N ALA A 111 14.98 -20.49 16.28
CA ALA A 111 13.74 -19.87 15.82
C ALA A 111 12.50 -20.56 16.44
N ILE A 112 11.44 -19.79 16.66
CA ILE A 112 10.15 -20.31 17.16
C ILE A 112 9.64 -21.44 16.25
N GLY A 113 9.19 -22.54 16.86
CA GLY A 113 8.74 -23.73 16.12
C GLY A 113 9.85 -24.59 15.49
N ARG A 114 11.14 -24.30 15.74
CA ARG A 114 12.29 -25.10 15.27
C ARG A 114 13.11 -25.63 16.43
N ALA A 115 13.85 -26.71 16.19
CA ALA A 115 14.89 -27.18 17.10
C ALA A 115 16.07 -26.18 17.13
N ALA A 116 16.78 -26.14 18.26
CA ALA A 116 18.01 -25.37 18.40
C ALA A 116 19.15 -25.98 17.57
N LEU A 117 20.04 -25.14 17.06
CA LEU A 117 21.21 -25.55 16.29
C LEU A 117 22.41 -24.67 16.67
N VAL A 118 23.59 -25.28 16.78
CA VAL A 118 24.85 -24.60 17.15
C VAL A 118 25.89 -24.79 16.06
N ARG A 119 26.35 -23.69 15.48
CA ARG A 119 27.44 -23.69 14.48
C ARG A 119 28.70 -23.10 15.10
N VAL A 120 29.86 -23.68 14.78
CA VAL A 120 31.15 -23.29 15.38
C VAL A 120 32.20 -23.04 14.31
N TRP A 121 32.95 -21.94 14.43
CA TRP A 121 34.10 -21.62 13.61
C TRP A 121 35.36 -21.47 14.47
N HIS A 122 36.47 -22.05 14.02
CA HIS A 122 37.81 -21.84 14.59
C HIS A 122 38.63 -21.03 13.60
N GLU A 123 39.17 -19.88 14.02
CA GLU A 123 39.93 -18.95 13.17
C GLU A 123 39.19 -18.56 11.87
N GLY A 124 37.85 -18.45 11.94
CA GLY A 124 36.98 -18.13 10.80
C GLY A 124 36.64 -19.30 9.88
N LYS A 125 37.17 -20.51 10.10
CA LYS A 125 36.78 -21.73 9.37
C LYS A 125 35.68 -22.48 10.11
N LEU A 126 34.59 -22.81 9.43
CA LEU A 126 33.50 -23.61 9.99
C LEU A 126 34.03 -25.02 10.32
N VAL A 127 33.90 -25.43 11.59
CA VAL A 127 34.33 -26.75 12.09
C VAL A 127 33.15 -27.63 12.51
N GLY A 128 31.97 -27.04 12.74
CA GLY A 128 30.73 -27.77 12.93
C GLY A 128 29.57 -27.00 12.30
N SER A 129 28.89 -27.61 11.32
CA SER A 129 27.70 -27.06 10.65
C SER A 129 26.43 -27.10 11.49
N GLY A 130 26.50 -27.75 12.66
CA GLY A 130 25.41 -27.91 13.62
C GLY A 130 24.47 -29.06 13.26
N GLU A 131 24.22 -29.92 14.25
CA GLU A 131 23.06 -30.80 14.27
C GLU A 131 21.98 -30.19 15.17
N ALA A 132 20.73 -30.64 15.03
CA ALA A 132 19.65 -30.22 15.92
C ALA A 132 19.91 -30.72 17.34
N LEU A 133 19.91 -29.82 18.33
CA LEU A 133 20.20 -30.20 19.71
C LEU A 133 19.10 -31.12 20.27
N ALA A 134 19.50 -32.23 20.88
CA ALA A 134 18.57 -33.17 21.50
C ALA A 134 17.71 -32.46 22.57
N GLY A 135 16.39 -32.72 22.57
CA GLY A 135 15.45 -32.09 23.49
C GLY A 135 15.20 -30.58 23.26
N SER A 136 15.56 -30.04 22.09
CA SER A 136 15.27 -28.64 21.72
C SER A 136 14.06 -28.48 20.78
N ALA A 137 13.59 -29.55 20.16
CA ALA A 137 12.37 -29.49 19.36
C ALA A 137 11.13 -29.29 20.26
N PRO A 138 10.17 -28.43 19.86
CA PRO A 138 8.84 -28.41 20.47
C PRO A 138 8.13 -29.78 20.36
N GLU A 139 7.14 -30.04 21.23
CA GLU A 139 6.49 -31.36 21.36
C GLU A 139 5.89 -31.89 20.04
N GLY A 140 6.14 -33.18 19.71
CA GLY A 140 5.40 -33.94 18.68
C GLY A 140 6.19 -34.68 17.57
N ALA A 141 7.11 -35.61 17.88
CA ALA A 141 7.83 -36.42 16.85
C ALA A 141 8.29 -37.84 17.31
N SER A 142 8.50 -38.77 16.34
CA SER A 142 8.49 -40.27 16.42
C SER A 142 7.13 -40.80 16.91
N GLY A 143 6.55 -41.99 16.60
CA GLY A 143 6.79 -43.18 15.75
C GLY A 143 5.52 -43.69 14.98
N SER A 144 4.83 -44.80 15.33
CA SER A 144 3.70 -45.38 14.54
C SER A 144 2.71 -46.34 15.27
N ASP A 145 1.42 -46.02 15.22
CA ASP A 145 0.26 -46.93 15.09
C ASP A 145 -0.95 -46.12 14.55
N ALA A 146 -2.15 -46.68 14.36
CA ALA A 146 -3.26 -46.01 13.66
C ALA A 146 -3.68 -44.65 14.27
N ILE A 147 -3.43 -43.55 13.55
CA ILE A 147 -3.59 -42.18 14.08
C ILE A 147 -5.05 -41.80 14.20
N LEU A 148 -5.46 -41.53 15.44
CA LEU A 148 -6.73 -40.96 15.82
C LEU A 148 -6.52 -39.49 16.20
N ALA A 149 -6.94 -38.56 15.35
CA ALA A 149 -6.91 -37.13 15.71
C ALA A 149 -7.66 -36.89 17.02
N ASP A 150 -7.27 -35.90 17.82
CA ASP A 150 -7.96 -35.61 19.07
C ASP A 150 -9.42 -35.12 18.84
N ALA A 151 -10.18 -34.96 19.91
CA ALA A 151 -11.59 -34.56 19.81
C ALA A 151 -11.77 -33.12 19.26
N LYS A 152 -10.79 -32.24 19.49
CA LYS A 152 -10.79 -30.83 19.06
C LYS A 152 -10.39 -30.73 17.59
N ASP A 153 -9.30 -31.36 17.17
CA ASP A 153 -8.92 -31.41 15.76
C ASP A 153 -10.00 -32.10 14.92
N SER A 154 -10.66 -33.12 15.47
CA SER A 154 -11.83 -33.74 14.82
C SER A 154 -13.03 -32.80 14.67
N SER A 155 -13.22 -31.80 15.54
CA SER A 155 -14.35 -30.85 15.49
C SER A 155 -14.02 -29.48 14.89
N GLU A 156 -12.74 -29.13 14.75
CA GLU A 156 -12.26 -27.82 14.25
C GLU A 156 -11.43 -27.92 12.96
N MET A 157 -10.53 -28.91 12.85
CA MET A 157 -9.60 -29.05 11.73
C MET A 157 -10.22 -29.89 10.59
N PHE A 158 -10.59 -31.13 10.90
CA PHE A 158 -10.98 -32.14 9.90
C PHE A 158 -12.48 -32.10 9.57
N ARG A 159 -12.98 -30.96 9.08
CA ARG A 159 -14.40 -30.74 8.79
C ARG A 159 -14.82 -31.27 7.41
N PHE A 160 -15.72 -32.25 7.38
CA PHE A 160 -16.25 -32.83 6.13
C PHE A 160 -17.58 -32.19 5.69
N ASP A 161 -18.06 -31.18 6.44
CA ASP A 161 -19.35 -30.50 6.26
C ASP A 161 -19.26 -29.11 5.61
N ARG A 162 -18.14 -28.83 4.96
CA ARG A 162 -17.78 -27.56 4.31
C ARG A 162 -16.72 -27.82 3.24
N ASP A 163 -16.20 -26.76 2.63
CA ASP A 163 -15.08 -26.84 1.70
C ASP A 163 -13.83 -27.42 2.38
N PHE A 164 -13.25 -28.45 1.76
CA PHE A 164 -11.97 -29.02 2.19
C PHE A 164 -11.27 -29.71 1.02
N THR A 165 -9.98 -29.99 1.19
CA THR A 165 -9.25 -30.93 0.35
C THR A 165 -8.38 -31.81 1.22
N VAL A 166 -8.46 -33.13 1.03
CA VAL A 166 -7.55 -34.10 1.64
C VAL A 166 -6.77 -34.82 0.55
N MET A 167 -5.45 -34.88 0.71
CA MET A 167 -4.55 -35.64 -0.14
C MET A 167 -3.93 -36.78 0.67
N VAL A 168 -3.87 -37.96 0.08
CA VAL A 168 -3.28 -39.16 0.67
C VAL A 168 -2.28 -39.77 -0.30
N LYS A 169 -1.01 -39.85 0.09
CA LYS A 169 0.02 -40.65 -0.60
C LYS A 169 0.05 -42.04 0.02
N PHE A 170 -0.15 -43.07 -0.80
CA PHE A 170 -0.22 -44.45 -0.33
C PHE A 170 0.37 -45.46 -1.33
N LYS A 171 0.61 -46.68 -0.86
CA LYS A 171 1.08 -47.82 -1.65
C LYS A 171 0.50 -49.11 -1.07
N THR A 172 -0.21 -49.88 -1.88
CA THR A 172 -0.95 -51.07 -1.39
C THR A 172 -1.16 -52.13 -2.47
N LYS A 173 -1.32 -53.39 -2.04
CA LYS A 173 -1.84 -54.50 -2.85
C LYS A 173 -3.17 -55.06 -2.31
N GLY A 174 -3.65 -54.52 -1.19
CA GLY A 174 -4.91 -54.90 -0.57
C GLY A 174 -5.95 -53.79 -0.68
N GLU A 175 -7.02 -53.97 0.08
CA GLU A 175 -8.11 -53.00 0.24
C GLU A 175 -7.93 -52.19 1.54
N GLY A 176 -8.86 -51.30 1.84
CA GLY A 176 -8.96 -50.70 3.19
C GLY A 176 -9.09 -49.17 3.24
N PRO A 177 -9.35 -48.61 4.43
CA PRO A 177 -9.48 -47.18 4.69
C PRO A 177 -8.18 -46.40 4.48
N LEU A 178 -8.28 -45.25 3.80
CA LEU A 178 -7.22 -44.26 3.71
C LEU A 178 -7.40 -43.19 4.79
N VAL A 179 -8.57 -42.53 4.80
CA VAL A 179 -8.99 -41.59 5.84
C VAL A 179 -10.48 -41.70 6.13
N ALA A 180 -10.89 -41.52 7.39
CA ALA A 180 -12.29 -41.61 7.80
C ALA A 180 -12.66 -40.57 8.87
N LYS A 181 -13.94 -40.20 8.92
CA LYS A 181 -14.57 -39.44 10.01
C LYS A 181 -15.83 -40.18 10.49
N ALA A 182 -15.65 -40.97 11.53
CA ALA A 182 -16.58 -41.98 12.03
C ALA A 182 -16.44 -42.14 13.56
N PRO A 183 -17.31 -42.90 14.26
CA PRO A 183 -17.14 -43.18 15.69
C PRO A 183 -15.75 -43.73 16.00
N ALA A 184 -15.18 -43.38 17.16
CA ALA A 184 -13.80 -43.75 17.52
C ALA A 184 -13.55 -45.27 17.39
N ALA A 185 -14.50 -46.08 17.85
CA ALA A 185 -14.57 -47.52 17.65
C ALA A 185 -16.04 -47.96 17.45
N GLY A 186 -16.23 -49.16 16.89
CA GLY A 186 -17.55 -49.76 16.65
C GLY A 186 -17.96 -49.81 15.17
N ALA A 187 -19.24 -50.11 14.96
CA ALA A 187 -19.87 -50.30 13.65
C ALA A 187 -19.92 -49.01 12.80
N TRP A 188 -20.16 -49.16 11.50
CA TRP A 188 -20.48 -48.06 10.61
C TRP A 188 -21.83 -47.43 10.99
N VAL A 189 -21.94 -46.12 10.85
CA VAL A 189 -23.12 -45.36 11.26
C VAL A 189 -23.49 -44.33 10.21
N LYS A 190 -24.77 -43.93 10.24
CA LYS A 190 -25.33 -42.89 9.38
C LYS A 190 -24.47 -41.62 9.42
N ASP A 191 -24.32 -40.98 8.28
CA ASP A 191 -23.54 -39.77 8.02
C ASP A 191 -22.03 -39.84 8.41
N GLY A 192 -21.49 -41.04 8.71
CA GLY A 192 -20.04 -41.27 8.70
C GLY A 192 -19.44 -40.98 7.32
N LYS A 193 -18.21 -40.47 7.23
CA LYS A 193 -17.52 -40.20 5.96
C LYS A 193 -16.25 -41.03 5.85
N MET A 194 -15.96 -41.64 4.70
CA MET A 194 -14.73 -42.42 4.54
C MET A 194 -14.24 -42.46 3.09
N LEU A 195 -12.95 -42.20 2.90
CA LEU A 195 -12.19 -42.43 1.67
C LEU A 195 -11.39 -43.74 1.84
N PHE A 196 -11.62 -44.72 0.98
CA PHE A 196 -11.09 -46.07 1.12
C PHE A 196 -10.90 -46.75 -0.24
N ILE A 197 -10.32 -47.95 -0.23
CA ILE A 197 -10.14 -48.78 -1.41
C ILE A 197 -11.08 -49.99 -1.31
N ARG A 198 -11.88 -50.22 -2.35
CA ARG A 198 -12.82 -51.35 -2.49
C ARG A 198 -12.70 -51.91 -3.91
N GLU A 199 -12.62 -53.24 -4.04
CA GLU A 199 -12.36 -53.95 -5.30
C GLU A 199 -11.14 -53.43 -6.09
N GLY A 200 -10.20 -52.83 -5.38
CA GLY A 200 -8.99 -52.20 -5.90
C GLY A 200 -9.15 -50.79 -6.47
N LYS A 201 -10.31 -50.16 -6.32
CA LYS A 201 -10.60 -48.79 -6.76
C LYS A 201 -10.77 -47.84 -5.58
N LEU A 202 -10.57 -46.54 -5.81
CA LEU A 202 -10.83 -45.51 -4.80
C LEU A 202 -12.34 -45.25 -4.66
N VAL A 203 -12.85 -45.26 -3.43
CA VAL A 203 -14.25 -45.01 -3.08
C VAL A 203 -14.33 -43.94 -1.98
N TYR A 204 -15.28 -43.02 -2.11
CA TYR A 204 -15.70 -42.11 -1.04
C TYR A 204 -17.18 -42.31 -0.71
N ASP A 205 -17.48 -42.70 0.53
CA ASP A 205 -18.82 -42.99 1.04
C ASP A 205 -19.23 -41.96 2.09
N VAL A 206 -20.49 -41.52 2.02
CA VAL A 206 -21.18 -40.83 3.11
C VAL A 206 -22.33 -41.72 3.58
N GLY A 207 -22.21 -42.27 4.79
CA GLY A 207 -23.01 -43.40 5.24
C GLY A 207 -24.51 -43.15 5.18
N TRP A 208 -25.25 -44.04 4.53
CA TRP A 208 -26.70 -43.93 4.28
C TRP A 208 -27.15 -42.68 3.50
N LEU A 209 -26.22 -41.92 2.91
CA LEU A 209 -26.50 -41.00 1.80
C LEU A 209 -26.27 -41.72 0.48
N ASP A 210 -25.01 -41.92 0.11
CA ASP A 210 -24.58 -42.43 -1.19
C ASP A 210 -23.03 -42.58 -1.20
N ASP A 211 -22.48 -43.23 -2.23
CA ASP A 211 -21.03 -43.27 -2.49
C ASP A 211 -20.64 -42.74 -3.89
N ILE A 212 -19.33 -42.60 -4.10
CA ILE A 212 -18.69 -42.44 -5.41
C ILE A 212 -17.50 -43.39 -5.51
N GLU A 213 -17.36 -44.00 -6.68
CA GLU A 213 -16.27 -44.92 -7.02
C GLU A 213 -15.53 -44.39 -8.25
N GLY A 214 -14.19 -44.47 -8.25
CA GLY A 214 -13.35 -44.13 -9.40
C GLY A 214 -13.14 -45.31 -10.36
N ASP A 215 -12.75 -45.02 -11.60
CA ASP A 215 -12.52 -46.06 -12.61
C ASP A 215 -11.17 -46.77 -12.46
N LYS A 216 -10.14 -46.03 -12.03
CA LYS A 216 -8.76 -46.52 -11.97
C LYS A 216 -8.51 -47.49 -10.81
N ARG A 217 -7.86 -48.61 -11.11
CA ARG A 217 -7.31 -49.54 -10.13
C ARG A 217 -6.04 -48.97 -9.47
N VAL A 218 -6.00 -48.97 -8.14
CA VAL A 218 -4.97 -48.33 -7.31
C VAL A 218 -4.30 -49.26 -6.27
N ASN A 219 -4.72 -50.52 -6.18
CA ASN A 219 -4.07 -51.56 -5.37
C ASN A 219 -3.06 -52.41 -6.18
N ASP A 220 -2.30 -51.79 -7.09
CA ASP A 220 -1.35 -52.49 -7.96
C ASP A 220 0.06 -52.68 -7.36
N GLY A 221 0.28 -52.17 -6.14
CA GLY A 221 1.55 -52.20 -5.41
C GLY A 221 2.49 -51.02 -5.69
N LYS A 222 2.10 -50.04 -6.51
CA LYS A 222 2.84 -48.79 -6.74
C LYS A 222 2.39 -47.69 -5.76
N ALA A 223 3.15 -46.60 -5.75
CA ALA A 223 2.77 -45.39 -5.03
C ALA A 223 1.74 -44.60 -5.84
N HIS A 224 0.69 -44.14 -5.17
CA HIS A 224 -0.39 -43.32 -5.72
C HIS A 224 -0.65 -42.10 -4.85
N VAL A 225 -1.21 -41.05 -5.47
CA VAL A 225 -1.72 -39.86 -4.80
C VAL A 225 -3.23 -39.79 -5.02
N ALA A 226 -4.01 -40.08 -3.98
CA ALA A 226 -5.45 -39.80 -3.98
C ALA A 226 -5.70 -38.38 -3.46
N VAL A 227 -6.61 -37.65 -4.08
CA VAL A 227 -7.13 -36.38 -3.58
C VAL A 227 -8.65 -36.44 -3.55
N LEU A 228 -9.24 -36.18 -2.38
CA LEU A 228 -10.67 -35.93 -2.23
C LEU A 228 -10.86 -34.43 -1.94
N GLN A 229 -11.70 -33.80 -2.74
CA GLN A 229 -12.06 -32.39 -2.65
C GLN A 229 -13.56 -32.25 -2.39
N MET A 230 -13.92 -31.36 -1.48
CA MET A 230 -15.26 -30.81 -1.33
C MET A 230 -15.26 -29.33 -1.72
N ASP A 231 -16.13 -28.99 -2.67
CA ASP A 231 -16.33 -27.65 -3.24
C ASP A 231 -17.83 -27.33 -3.14
N GLY A 232 -18.19 -26.57 -2.12
CA GLY A 232 -19.55 -26.38 -1.60
C GLY A 232 -20.19 -27.69 -1.14
N LYS A 233 -20.84 -28.37 -2.09
CA LYS A 233 -21.48 -29.69 -1.91
C LYS A 233 -21.07 -30.69 -2.99
N THR A 234 -20.07 -30.37 -3.79
CA THR A 234 -19.57 -31.23 -4.87
C THR A 234 -18.34 -31.97 -4.39
N ALA A 235 -18.47 -33.28 -4.19
CA ALA A 235 -17.33 -34.16 -3.95
C ALA A 235 -16.63 -34.46 -5.29
N ARG A 236 -15.31 -34.37 -5.32
CA ARG A 236 -14.47 -34.77 -6.47
C ARG A 236 -13.31 -35.63 -5.99
N MET A 237 -13.11 -36.79 -6.63
CA MET A 237 -11.97 -37.67 -6.38
C MET A 237 -10.99 -37.64 -7.55
N PHE A 238 -9.71 -37.56 -7.23
CA PHE A 238 -8.61 -37.59 -8.19
C PHE A 238 -7.60 -38.66 -7.79
N VAL A 239 -7.00 -39.32 -8.78
CA VAL A 239 -5.87 -40.24 -8.59
C VAL A 239 -4.76 -39.86 -9.56
N ASP A 240 -3.58 -39.59 -9.01
CA ASP A 240 -2.38 -39.16 -9.76
C ASP A 240 -2.66 -37.98 -10.70
N GLY A 241 -3.42 -36.98 -10.23
CA GLY A 241 -3.70 -35.72 -10.92
C GLY A 241 -4.78 -35.81 -12.00
N ARG A 242 -5.38 -36.98 -12.20
CA ARG A 242 -6.55 -37.20 -13.05
C ARG A 242 -7.82 -37.22 -12.20
N LEU A 243 -8.89 -36.56 -12.66
CA LEU A 243 -10.23 -36.69 -12.08
C LEU A 243 -10.78 -38.09 -12.38
N GLU A 244 -11.16 -38.82 -11.34
CA GLU A 244 -11.70 -40.18 -11.41
C GLU A 244 -13.22 -40.21 -11.21
N ALA A 245 -13.77 -39.38 -10.32
CA ALA A 245 -15.20 -39.29 -10.08
C ALA A 245 -15.62 -37.91 -9.52
N ALA A 246 -16.86 -37.49 -9.76
CA ALA A 246 -17.45 -36.29 -9.16
C ALA A 246 -18.96 -36.46 -8.96
N LYS A 247 -19.50 -35.96 -7.83
CA LYS A 247 -20.93 -36.03 -7.51
C LYS A 247 -21.38 -34.82 -6.69
N ARG A 248 -22.51 -34.23 -7.08
CA ARG A 248 -23.16 -33.10 -6.40
C ARG A 248 -24.03 -33.60 -5.24
N GLU A 249 -24.26 -32.74 -4.25
CA GLU A 249 -25.05 -33.01 -3.03
C GLU A 249 -24.53 -34.17 -2.16
N LEU A 250 -23.27 -34.60 -2.37
CA LEU A 250 -22.63 -35.69 -1.60
C LEU A 250 -21.98 -35.16 -0.30
N MET A 251 -22.75 -34.42 0.49
CA MET A 251 -22.29 -33.84 1.75
C MET A 251 -23.38 -33.93 2.83
N ARG A 252 -22.93 -34.13 4.07
CA ARG A 252 -23.75 -34.16 5.28
C ARG A 252 -23.00 -33.47 6.42
N PRO A 253 -23.70 -32.81 7.37
CA PRO A 253 -23.11 -32.31 8.60
C PRO A 253 -22.19 -33.33 9.29
N ASP A 254 -21.18 -32.85 9.99
CA ASP A 254 -20.39 -33.70 10.88
C ASP A 254 -21.20 -34.09 12.12
N ILE A 255 -20.98 -35.31 12.62
CA ILE A 255 -21.60 -35.80 13.86
C ILE A 255 -20.64 -35.58 15.02
N ASP A 256 -21.14 -34.98 16.11
CA ASP A 256 -20.37 -34.78 17.34
C ASP A 256 -19.88 -36.12 17.92
N GLY A 257 -18.61 -36.18 18.28
CA GLY A 257 -17.96 -37.40 18.76
C GLY A 257 -17.42 -38.33 17.67
N HIS A 258 -17.69 -38.08 16.38
CA HIS A 258 -16.91 -38.72 15.31
C HIS A 258 -15.48 -38.19 15.32
N ARG A 259 -14.52 -39.09 15.08
CA ARG A 259 -13.08 -38.81 15.11
C ARG A 259 -12.49 -38.96 13.72
N PHE A 260 -11.55 -38.09 13.37
CA PHE A 260 -10.76 -38.25 12.15
C PHE A 260 -9.70 -39.33 12.36
N LYS A 261 -9.54 -40.21 11.37
CA LYS A 261 -8.65 -41.38 11.40
C LYS A 261 -7.82 -41.46 10.12
N ILE A 262 -6.57 -41.90 10.23
CA ILE A 262 -5.70 -42.25 9.11
C ILE A 262 -5.46 -43.76 9.13
N GLY A 263 -5.69 -44.45 8.00
CA GLY A 263 -5.49 -45.90 7.90
C GLY A 263 -6.49 -46.78 8.69
N ALA A 264 -7.58 -46.21 9.19
CA ALA A 264 -8.58 -46.92 10.00
C ALA A 264 -10.02 -46.45 9.73
N GLY A 265 -10.98 -47.38 9.78
CA GLY A 265 -12.40 -47.18 9.47
C GLY A 265 -13.32 -47.53 10.64
N SER A 266 -14.44 -48.19 10.34
CA SER A 266 -15.32 -48.86 11.31
C SER A 266 -15.11 -50.38 11.28
N SER A 267 -15.51 -51.10 12.34
CA SER A 267 -15.16 -52.53 12.51
C SER A 267 -15.79 -53.50 11.50
N ASP A 268 -16.82 -53.05 10.78
CA ASP A 268 -17.68 -53.85 9.89
C ASP A 268 -17.79 -53.26 8.46
N PHE A 269 -17.10 -52.15 8.16
CA PHE A 269 -17.20 -51.44 6.88
C PHE A 269 -15.86 -50.85 6.44
N GLY A 270 -15.58 -50.94 5.13
CA GLY A 270 -14.32 -50.49 4.53
C GLY A 270 -13.13 -51.44 4.71
N GLY A 271 -13.19 -52.41 5.64
CA GLY A 271 -12.14 -53.39 5.88
C GLY A 271 -10.96 -52.85 6.71
N ALA A 272 -9.90 -53.65 6.82
CA ALA A 272 -8.66 -53.25 7.48
C ALA A 272 -7.62 -52.75 6.46
N TRP A 273 -6.90 -51.68 6.78
CA TRP A 273 -5.88 -51.13 5.89
C TRP A 273 -4.69 -52.09 5.74
N ASN A 274 -4.33 -52.41 4.50
CA ASN A 274 -3.24 -53.32 4.17
C ASN A 274 -2.24 -52.69 3.18
N GLY A 275 -1.47 -51.70 3.66
CA GLY A 275 -0.47 -51.01 2.86
C GLY A 275 0.31 -49.95 3.64
N GLU A 276 1.00 -49.09 2.91
CA GLU A 276 1.74 -47.94 3.43
C GLU A 276 0.97 -46.66 3.11
N ILE A 277 0.74 -45.78 4.09
CA ILE A 277 0.31 -44.39 3.87
C ILE A 277 1.49 -43.51 4.26
N SER A 278 2.12 -42.84 3.29
CA SER A 278 3.37 -42.11 3.49
C SER A 278 3.17 -40.61 3.74
N ASN A 279 2.01 -40.06 3.40
CA ASN A 279 1.65 -38.68 3.72
C ASN A 279 0.12 -38.48 3.68
N VAL A 280 -0.45 -37.75 4.65
CA VAL A 280 -1.80 -37.18 4.57
C VAL A 280 -1.69 -35.67 4.72
N ARG A 281 -2.24 -34.90 3.78
CA ARG A 281 -2.34 -33.44 3.87
C ARG A 281 -3.79 -33.00 3.81
N TRP A 282 -4.13 -31.97 4.58
CA TRP A 282 -5.47 -31.39 4.68
C TRP A 282 -5.42 -29.88 4.42
N TRP A 283 -6.42 -29.37 3.72
CA TRP A 283 -6.70 -27.95 3.56
C TRP A 283 -8.16 -27.66 3.93
N LYS A 284 -8.42 -26.59 4.66
CA LYS A 284 -9.77 -26.10 5.04
C LYS A 284 -10.50 -25.37 3.90
N ARG A 285 -10.15 -25.69 2.64
CA ARG A 285 -10.72 -25.13 1.41
C ARG A 285 -10.68 -26.14 0.27
N ALA A 286 -11.49 -25.90 -0.76
CA ALA A 286 -11.27 -26.49 -2.07
C ALA A 286 -9.96 -25.95 -2.69
N LEU A 287 -9.09 -26.85 -3.14
CA LEU A 287 -7.96 -26.50 -4.01
C LEU A 287 -8.44 -26.26 -5.45
N SER A 288 -7.76 -25.40 -6.20
CA SER A 288 -8.02 -25.28 -7.64
C SER A 288 -7.61 -26.58 -8.37
N LEU A 289 -8.19 -26.85 -9.55
CA LEU A 289 -7.82 -28.02 -10.37
C LEU A 289 -6.33 -28.02 -10.75
N ALA A 290 -5.70 -26.85 -10.86
CA ALA A 290 -4.27 -26.70 -11.09
C ALA A 290 -3.44 -27.14 -9.87
N GLU A 291 -3.85 -26.74 -8.66
CA GLU A 291 -3.23 -27.18 -7.41
C GLU A 291 -3.40 -28.70 -7.19
N VAL A 292 -4.61 -29.24 -7.40
CA VAL A 292 -4.87 -30.69 -7.31
C VAL A 292 -3.98 -31.47 -8.28
N LYS A 293 -3.79 -30.98 -9.51
CA LYS A 293 -2.88 -31.60 -10.48
C LYS A 293 -1.40 -31.48 -10.06
N ALA A 294 -1.02 -30.41 -9.36
CA ALA A 294 0.34 -30.22 -8.85
C ALA A 294 0.67 -31.14 -7.66
N LEU A 295 -0.31 -31.47 -6.80
CA LEU A 295 -0.13 -32.42 -5.68
C LEU A 295 0.30 -33.83 -6.13
N SER A 296 0.00 -34.19 -7.37
CA SER A 296 0.26 -35.53 -7.94
C SER A 296 1.47 -35.60 -8.88
N GLY A 297 2.31 -34.56 -8.93
CA GLY A 297 3.58 -34.57 -9.65
C GLY A 297 4.70 -33.95 -8.81
N ASP A 298 5.86 -33.73 -9.43
CA ASP A 298 7.07 -33.17 -8.79
C ASP A 298 6.96 -31.66 -8.47
N LYS A 299 5.74 -31.16 -8.23
CA LYS A 299 5.40 -29.75 -7.98
C LYS A 299 4.50 -29.58 -6.75
N GLU A 300 4.49 -30.57 -5.85
CA GLU A 300 3.70 -30.53 -4.62
C GLU A 300 3.95 -29.27 -3.77
N ASP A 301 5.20 -28.78 -3.74
CA ASP A 301 5.61 -27.57 -3.01
C ASP A 301 5.14 -26.24 -3.68
N THR A 302 4.51 -26.31 -4.86
CA THR A 302 3.86 -25.15 -5.50
C THR A 302 2.42 -24.95 -5.03
N VAL A 303 1.86 -25.89 -4.28
CA VAL A 303 0.56 -25.77 -3.62
C VAL A 303 0.75 -25.11 -2.25
N ASN A 304 -0.15 -24.21 -1.87
CA ASN A 304 -0.05 -23.50 -0.59
C ASN A 304 0.06 -24.47 0.60
N THR A 305 0.74 -24.06 1.67
CA THR A 305 0.97 -24.86 2.87
C THR A 305 -0.35 -25.47 3.37
N PRO A 306 -0.42 -26.80 3.60
CA PRO A 306 -1.60 -27.45 4.15
C PRO A 306 -1.85 -27.01 5.60
N ASP A 307 -3.13 -26.93 5.98
CA ASP A 307 -3.56 -26.69 7.37
C ASP A 307 -3.14 -27.83 8.31
N TYR A 308 -2.98 -29.05 7.79
CA TYR A 308 -2.42 -30.20 8.52
C TYR A 308 -1.63 -31.12 7.59
N ASN A 309 -0.50 -31.65 8.06
CA ASN A 309 0.44 -32.45 7.27
C ASN A 309 1.03 -33.59 8.10
N TRP A 310 0.45 -34.78 7.99
CA TRP A 310 0.89 -35.98 8.70
C TRP A 310 1.77 -36.88 7.84
N LYS A 311 2.80 -37.48 8.45
CA LYS A 311 3.65 -38.53 7.88
C LYS A 311 3.93 -39.60 8.95
N PRO A 312 4.19 -40.87 8.58
CA PRO A 312 4.64 -41.88 9.52
C PRO A 312 5.85 -41.40 10.32
N GLY A 313 5.83 -41.57 11.65
CA GLY A 313 6.82 -41.00 12.56
C GLY A 313 6.25 -40.08 13.66
N THR A 314 5.01 -40.26 14.13
CA THR A 314 4.31 -39.37 15.10
C THR A 314 3.36 -40.10 16.08
N GLU A 315 3.94 -40.77 17.10
CA GLU A 315 3.41 -41.23 18.42
C GLU A 315 4.57 -41.56 19.43
N PRO A 316 4.50 -41.13 20.71
CA PRO A 316 5.66 -40.69 21.49
C PRO A 316 6.63 -41.76 22.04
N ALA A 317 7.93 -41.42 22.07
CA ALA A 317 8.96 -42.09 22.87
C ALA A 317 8.90 -41.65 24.37
N PRO A 318 9.36 -42.49 25.33
CA PRO A 318 9.16 -42.27 26.77
C PRO A 318 9.88 -41.03 27.32
N GLU A 319 9.36 -40.52 28.45
CA GLU A 319 9.68 -39.22 29.03
C GLU A 319 11.19 -38.93 29.20
N ALA A 320 11.72 -38.07 28.34
CA ALA A 320 12.87 -37.23 28.63
C ALA A 320 12.38 -35.91 29.26
N GLU A 321 13.12 -35.35 30.22
CA GLU A 321 12.70 -34.19 31.02
C GLU A 321 12.19 -33.01 30.17
N LYS A 322 10.93 -32.63 30.39
CA LYS A 322 10.28 -31.50 29.71
C LYS A 322 10.97 -30.18 30.06
N ARG A 323 11.73 -29.62 29.12
CA ARG A 323 12.37 -28.30 29.26
C ARG A 323 11.43 -27.20 28.75
N GLN A 324 11.05 -26.30 29.65
CA GLN A 324 10.20 -25.15 29.31
C GLN A 324 10.98 -24.15 28.44
N LEU A 325 10.66 -24.10 27.14
CA LEU A 325 11.23 -23.14 26.20
C LEU A 325 10.64 -21.74 26.48
N THR A 326 11.51 -20.74 26.68
CA THR A 326 11.12 -19.34 26.93
C THR A 326 11.36 -18.51 25.66
N GLU A 327 10.33 -17.88 25.09
CA GLU A 327 10.53 -16.94 23.98
C GLU A 327 11.30 -15.70 24.44
N VAL A 328 12.31 -15.30 23.67
CA VAL A 328 13.17 -14.15 23.89
C VAL A 328 13.43 -13.46 22.55
N LYS A 329 13.52 -12.13 22.56
CA LYS A 329 13.83 -11.33 21.38
C LYS A 329 15.07 -10.49 21.62
N TYR A 330 16.25 -11.05 21.30
CA TYR A 330 17.52 -10.33 21.36
C TYR A 330 17.77 -9.45 20.13
N GLY A 331 17.41 -9.95 18.94
CA GLY A 331 17.57 -9.26 17.67
C GLY A 331 16.25 -8.92 16.98
N ALA A 332 16.30 -8.79 15.65
CA ALA A 332 15.09 -8.62 14.83
C ALA A 332 14.17 -9.87 14.87
N LEU A 333 14.76 -11.06 15.11
CA LEU A 333 14.10 -12.36 15.11
C LEU A 333 13.87 -12.87 16.54
N SER A 334 12.61 -13.15 16.88
CA SER A 334 12.25 -13.94 18.07
C SER A 334 12.81 -15.37 17.97
N GLY A 335 13.13 -15.95 19.12
CA GLY A 335 13.52 -17.35 19.25
C GLY A 335 13.46 -17.78 20.71
N TYR A 336 13.72 -19.05 21.01
CA TYR A 336 13.78 -19.49 22.39
C TYR A 336 15.16 -19.15 23.00
N GLY A 337 15.15 -18.55 24.19
CA GLY A 337 16.35 -18.04 24.84
C GLY A 337 17.13 -19.11 25.60
N THR A 338 18.45 -18.96 25.63
CA THR A 338 19.37 -19.72 26.50
C THR A 338 20.28 -18.78 27.28
N ARG A 339 20.76 -19.23 28.45
CA ARG A 339 21.97 -18.66 29.05
C ARG A 339 23.21 -19.17 28.31
N VAL A 340 24.30 -18.42 28.40
CA VAL A 340 25.64 -18.84 27.94
C VAL A 340 26.50 -18.99 29.19
N GLN A 341 27.16 -20.14 29.35
CA GLN A 341 28.16 -20.36 30.39
C GLN A 341 29.55 -20.52 29.77
N LEU A 342 30.59 -20.03 30.43
CA LEU A 342 31.99 -20.28 30.13
C LEU A 342 32.64 -20.93 31.36
N LYS A 343 33.23 -22.12 31.19
CA LYS A 343 33.94 -22.84 32.26
C LYS A 343 35.36 -23.12 31.81
N ALA A 344 36.35 -22.74 32.61
CA ALA A 344 37.76 -23.01 32.33
C ALA A 344 38.55 -23.18 33.63
N GLY A 345 39.55 -24.06 33.61
CA GLY A 345 40.52 -24.27 34.67
C GLY A 345 41.73 -23.33 34.61
N SER A 346 42.74 -23.62 35.42
CA SER A 346 43.99 -22.86 35.46
C SER A 346 44.73 -22.86 34.11
N GLY A 347 45.32 -21.72 33.75
CA GLY A 347 46.00 -21.55 32.46
C GLY A 347 45.09 -21.11 31.31
N PHE A 348 43.91 -20.56 31.60
CA PHE A 348 43.03 -19.89 30.65
C PHE A 348 43.03 -18.37 30.88
N ARG A 349 42.92 -17.59 29.80
CA ARG A 349 42.76 -16.13 29.84
C ARG A 349 41.76 -15.70 28.77
N LEU A 350 40.58 -15.26 29.17
CA LEU A 350 39.63 -14.63 28.26
C LEU A 350 40.08 -13.20 27.96
N ASN A 351 40.47 -12.93 26.71
CA ASN A 351 40.84 -11.60 26.23
C ASN A 351 39.64 -10.80 25.67
N GLY A 352 38.52 -11.47 25.38
CA GLY A 352 37.22 -10.81 25.17
C GLY A 352 36.12 -11.76 24.69
N ALA A 353 34.89 -11.53 25.14
CA ALA A 353 33.68 -12.22 24.68
C ALA A 353 32.63 -11.21 24.22
N ARG A 354 32.21 -11.30 22.95
CA ARG A 354 31.23 -10.37 22.37
C ARG A 354 30.07 -11.10 21.68
N LEU A 355 28.86 -10.63 21.91
CA LEU A 355 27.63 -11.07 21.24
C LEU A 355 27.25 -10.14 20.09
N GLN A 356 26.57 -10.68 19.09
CA GLN A 356 25.91 -9.96 17.99
C GLN A 356 24.64 -10.74 17.62
N PRO A 357 23.48 -10.11 17.39
CA PRO A 357 22.29 -10.82 16.94
C PRO A 357 22.48 -11.40 15.54
N LEU A 358 21.89 -12.57 15.27
CA LEU A 358 21.78 -13.14 13.93
C LEU A 358 20.64 -12.44 13.16
N GLU A 359 20.81 -12.35 11.83
CA GLU A 359 19.81 -11.81 10.91
C GLU A 359 19.25 -12.92 9.98
N LYS A 360 18.30 -12.58 9.11
CA LYS A 360 17.68 -13.54 8.17
C LYS A 360 18.60 -13.98 7.03
N ALA A 361 19.67 -13.23 6.76
CA ALA A 361 20.58 -13.45 5.64
C ALA A 361 22.03 -13.18 6.08
N ASP A 362 22.99 -13.87 5.46
CA ASP A 362 24.41 -13.62 5.72
C ASP A 362 24.90 -12.46 4.84
N HIS A 363 25.00 -11.28 5.46
CA HIS A 363 25.40 -10.03 4.81
C HIS A 363 26.81 -10.11 4.21
N ALA A 364 27.70 -10.89 4.82
CA ALA A 364 29.06 -11.11 4.31
C ALA A 364 29.05 -12.02 3.08
N ALA A 365 28.22 -13.06 3.05
CA ALA A 365 28.04 -13.91 1.88
C ALA A 365 27.48 -13.13 0.68
N LEU A 366 26.44 -12.30 0.90
CA LEU A 366 25.82 -11.48 -0.15
C LEU A 366 26.79 -10.47 -0.78
N ILE A 367 27.68 -9.85 0.02
CA ILE A 367 28.71 -8.94 -0.51
C ILE A 367 29.82 -9.72 -1.22
N ARG A 368 30.21 -10.90 -0.74
CA ARG A 368 31.18 -11.76 -1.44
C ARG A 368 30.64 -12.35 -2.76
N SER A 369 29.32 -12.42 -2.94
CA SER A 369 28.68 -12.88 -4.18
C SER A 369 28.44 -11.77 -5.22
N TRP A 370 29.03 -10.58 -5.06
CA TRP A 370 28.88 -9.50 -6.02
C TRP A 370 29.63 -9.76 -7.33
N ASP A 371 28.90 -9.72 -8.45
CA ASP A 371 29.35 -10.03 -9.81
C ASP A 371 28.63 -9.13 -10.84
N GLU A 372 28.87 -9.35 -12.13
CA GLU A 372 28.17 -8.61 -13.20
C GLU A 372 26.65 -8.82 -13.17
N GLY A 373 26.19 -9.98 -12.70
CA GLY A 373 24.77 -10.30 -12.56
C GLY A 373 24.07 -9.47 -11.48
N SER A 374 24.67 -9.34 -10.30
CA SER A 374 24.17 -8.46 -9.23
C SER A 374 24.23 -7.00 -9.63
N LEU A 375 25.25 -6.58 -10.38
CA LEU A 375 25.35 -5.23 -10.92
C LEU A 375 24.20 -4.92 -11.91
N ALA A 376 23.87 -5.87 -12.79
CA ALA A 376 22.76 -5.73 -13.74
C ALA A 376 21.39 -5.70 -13.04
N ARG A 377 21.15 -6.59 -12.07
CA ARG A 377 19.92 -6.56 -11.24
C ARG A 377 19.80 -5.26 -10.46
N GLY A 378 20.89 -4.80 -9.84
CA GLY A 378 20.96 -3.54 -9.11
C GLY A 378 20.61 -2.33 -9.97
N ARG A 379 21.12 -2.28 -11.21
CA ARG A 379 20.76 -1.26 -12.21
C ARG A 379 19.26 -1.27 -12.51
N GLN A 380 18.68 -2.44 -12.75
CA GLN A 380 17.25 -2.58 -13.05
C GLN A 380 16.40 -2.05 -11.89
N ILE A 381 16.68 -2.48 -10.66
CA ILE A 381 15.90 -2.10 -9.48
C ILE A 381 16.08 -0.61 -9.15
N TYR A 382 17.30 -0.08 -9.24
CA TYR A 382 17.57 1.36 -9.08
C TYR A 382 16.78 2.20 -10.10
N GLY A 383 16.69 1.74 -11.35
CA GLY A 383 15.97 2.40 -12.43
C GLY A 383 14.45 2.47 -12.23
N GLN A 384 13.85 1.61 -11.40
CA GLN A 384 12.40 1.59 -11.17
C GLN A 384 11.95 2.64 -10.13
N LEU A 385 12.63 2.73 -8.98
CA LEU A 385 12.23 3.61 -7.87
C LEU A 385 13.31 4.61 -7.41
N CYS A 386 14.60 4.26 -7.45
CA CYS A 386 15.65 5.09 -6.85
C CYS A 386 16.06 6.28 -7.75
N VAL A 387 16.12 6.06 -9.06
CA VAL A 387 16.62 7.03 -10.05
C VAL A 387 15.82 8.34 -10.04
N THR A 388 14.52 8.31 -9.78
CA THR A 388 13.70 9.53 -9.82
C THR A 388 14.02 10.46 -8.66
N CYS A 389 14.30 9.94 -7.46
CA CYS A 389 14.72 10.77 -6.33
C CYS A 389 16.19 11.20 -6.44
N HIS A 390 17.08 10.26 -6.79
CA HIS A 390 18.54 10.44 -6.67
C HIS A 390 19.24 10.90 -7.96
N GLY A 391 18.60 10.73 -9.12
CA GLY A 391 19.17 10.99 -10.44
C GLY A 391 20.07 9.87 -10.95
N ASN A 392 20.77 10.17 -12.04
CA ASN A 392 21.92 9.41 -12.55
C ASN A 392 23.06 10.40 -12.90
N LEU A 393 24.10 9.96 -13.63
CA LEU A 393 25.24 10.81 -13.99
C LEU A 393 24.90 11.95 -14.98
N GLU A 394 23.81 11.81 -15.74
CA GLU A 394 23.42 12.72 -16.84
C GLU A 394 22.26 13.65 -16.44
N LYS A 395 21.36 13.16 -15.60
CA LYS A 395 20.10 13.81 -15.21
C LYS A 395 19.93 13.78 -13.70
N GLU A 396 19.79 14.96 -13.10
CA GLU A 396 19.49 15.07 -11.68
C GLU A 396 18.10 14.52 -11.31
N GLY A 397 17.99 13.99 -10.10
CA GLY A 397 16.73 13.52 -9.53
C GLY A 397 15.76 14.67 -9.19
N SER A 398 14.46 14.38 -9.20
CA SER A 398 13.38 15.34 -8.93
C SER A 398 13.30 15.79 -7.47
N LEU A 399 13.93 15.08 -6.53
CA LEU A 399 13.91 15.41 -5.11
C LEU A 399 15.22 16.14 -4.72
N PRO A 400 15.22 17.47 -4.44
CA PRO A 400 16.45 18.21 -4.15
C PRO A 400 17.14 17.81 -2.84
N THR A 401 16.37 17.24 -1.90
CA THR A 401 16.87 16.76 -0.60
C THR A 401 17.48 15.36 -0.67
N ALA A 402 17.24 14.61 -1.75
CA ALA A 402 17.85 13.29 -1.95
C ALA A 402 19.30 13.41 -2.38
N MET A 403 20.18 12.63 -1.74
CA MET A 403 21.61 12.62 -2.04
C MET A 403 21.86 12.21 -3.50
N ARG A 404 22.53 13.07 -4.28
CA ARG A 404 23.13 12.70 -5.56
C ARG A 404 24.36 11.83 -5.27
N PHE A 405 24.31 10.52 -5.52
CA PHE A 405 25.39 9.62 -5.10
C PHE A 405 26.76 10.02 -5.66
N HIS A 406 26.81 10.52 -6.90
CA HIS A 406 28.03 10.97 -7.59
C HIS A 406 28.70 12.24 -7.03
N LYS A 407 28.10 12.97 -6.07
CA LYS A 407 28.63 14.25 -5.54
C LYS A 407 28.35 14.50 -4.05
N GLY A 408 27.30 13.90 -3.48
CA GLY A 408 26.86 14.14 -2.10
C GLY A 408 27.68 13.37 -1.06
N GLN A 409 27.33 13.56 0.22
CA GLN A 409 27.95 12.84 1.35
C GLN A 409 26.90 12.03 2.11
N PHE A 410 27.23 10.78 2.46
CA PHE A 410 26.32 9.90 3.19
C PHE A 410 26.19 10.35 4.65
N ARG A 411 24.95 10.60 5.09
CA ARG A 411 24.64 11.03 6.47
C ARG A 411 24.57 9.86 7.44
N ASN A 412 24.04 8.72 7.01
CA ASN A 412 23.85 7.53 7.82
C ASN A 412 24.93 6.47 7.57
N GLY A 413 26.17 6.88 7.30
CA GLY A 413 27.26 5.96 6.97
C GLY A 413 27.29 5.54 5.49
N LYS A 414 28.49 5.19 5.02
CA LYS A 414 28.82 4.96 3.60
C LYS A 414 29.25 3.52 3.27
N ASP A 415 29.27 2.66 4.29
CA ASP A 415 29.55 1.25 4.12
C ASP A 415 28.30 0.46 3.70
N PRO A 416 28.45 -0.69 3.00
CA PRO A 416 27.32 -1.46 2.52
C PRO A 416 26.27 -1.83 3.57
N TYR A 417 26.66 -2.12 4.82
CA TYR A 417 25.70 -2.51 5.86
C TYR A 417 24.89 -1.31 6.36
N ARG A 418 25.50 -0.13 6.55
CA ARG A 418 24.75 1.07 6.91
C ARG A 418 23.94 1.65 5.74
N MET A 419 24.36 1.43 4.49
CA MET A 419 23.52 1.63 3.30
C MET A 419 22.31 0.69 3.31
N PHE A 420 22.50 -0.60 3.61
CA PHE A 420 21.41 -1.57 3.78
C PHE A 420 20.45 -1.14 4.89
N GLN A 421 20.93 -0.77 6.08
CA GLN A 421 20.08 -0.27 7.16
C GLN A 421 19.28 0.99 6.75
N THR A 422 19.83 1.83 5.86
CA THR A 422 19.12 3.00 5.32
C THR A 422 18.01 2.58 4.36
N LEU A 423 18.23 1.58 3.49
CA LEU A 423 17.17 0.96 2.67
C LEU A 423 16.11 0.26 3.54
N GLU A 424 16.51 -0.40 4.62
CA GLU A 424 15.64 -1.15 5.52
C GLU A 424 14.75 -0.25 6.38
N ARG A 425 15.28 0.88 6.88
CA ARG A 425 14.61 1.69 7.92
C ARG A 425 14.31 3.12 7.51
N GLY A 426 14.86 3.62 6.40
CA GLY A 426 14.65 4.97 5.85
C GLY A 426 15.23 6.13 6.67
N TYR A 427 15.20 6.00 8.01
CA TYR A 427 15.81 6.91 8.99
C TYR A 427 15.44 8.40 8.80
N GLY A 428 14.24 8.66 8.30
CA GLY A 428 13.75 10.02 8.01
C GLY A 428 14.39 10.68 6.78
N LEU A 429 15.38 10.06 6.13
CA LEU A 429 16.00 10.56 4.90
C LEU A 429 15.27 10.10 3.64
N MET A 430 14.69 8.90 3.67
CA MET A 430 13.86 8.35 2.60
C MET A 430 12.81 7.37 3.16
N VAL A 431 11.90 6.89 2.30
CA VAL A 431 10.95 5.84 2.68
C VAL A 431 11.71 4.51 2.77
N PRO A 432 11.46 3.65 3.79
CA PRO A 432 11.93 2.26 3.81
C PRO A 432 11.58 1.54 2.50
N GLN A 433 12.36 0.53 2.13
CA GLN A 433 12.16 -0.27 0.92
C GLN A 433 11.79 -1.73 1.30
N PRO A 434 10.65 -1.99 1.95
CA PRO A 434 10.26 -3.33 2.40
C PRO A 434 9.97 -4.29 1.24
N GLN A 435 9.65 -3.77 0.05
CA GLN A 435 9.38 -4.54 -1.16
C GLN A 435 10.62 -5.20 -1.79
N TYR A 436 11.82 -4.92 -1.25
CA TYR A 436 13.06 -5.57 -1.66
C TYR A 436 13.58 -6.48 -0.55
N ASN A 437 13.92 -7.72 -0.91
CA ASN A 437 14.62 -8.63 0.00
C ASN A 437 16.07 -8.17 0.24
N THR A 438 16.77 -8.82 1.18
CA THR A 438 18.12 -8.42 1.58
C THR A 438 19.10 -8.50 0.41
N ALA A 439 19.02 -9.55 -0.42
CA ALA A 439 19.85 -9.68 -1.63
C ALA A 439 19.62 -8.55 -2.64
N GLN A 440 18.37 -8.19 -2.94
CA GLN A 440 18.01 -7.09 -3.84
C GLN A 440 18.50 -5.73 -3.31
N LYS A 441 18.43 -5.50 -2.00
CA LYS A 441 19.01 -4.31 -1.37
C LYS A 441 20.54 -4.25 -1.59
N TYR A 442 21.24 -5.39 -1.46
CA TYR A 442 22.66 -5.46 -1.78
C TYR A 442 22.99 -5.33 -3.27
N ASP A 443 22.14 -5.82 -4.19
CA ASP A 443 22.27 -5.56 -5.63
C ASP A 443 22.21 -4.04 -5.92
N ILE A 444 21.24 -3.31 -5.35
CA ILE A 444 21.15 -1.83 -5.47
C ILE A 444 22.41 -1.17 -4.92
N ILE A 445 22.91 -1.61 -3.77
CA ILE A 445 24.12 -1.06 -3.13
C ILE A 445 25.35 -1.31 -4.02
N HIS A 446 25.48 -2.49 -4.63
CA HIS A 446 26.54 -2.81 -5.58
C HIS A 446 26.50 -1.82 -6.76
N TYR A 447 25.32 -1.65 -7.36
CA TYR A 447 25.13 -0.73 -8.48
C TYR A 447 25.45 0.73 -8.12
N ILE A 448 25.03 1.22 -6.95
CA ILE A 448 25.36 2.57 -6.49
C ILE A 448 26.87 2.74 -6.32
N ARG A 449 27.55 1.75 -5.73
CA ARG A 449 28.99 1.81 -5.48
C ARG A 449 29.79 1.85 -6.78
N GLU A 450 29.55 0.91 -7.69
CA GLU A 450 30.30 0.81 -8.95
C GLU A 450 29.93 1.90 -9.97
N THR A 451 28.69 2.41 -9.96
CA THR A 451 28.24 3.38 -11.00
C THR A 451 28.32 4.83 -10.55
N PHE A 452 28.22 5.12 -9.25
CA PHE A 452 28.17 6.50 -8.75
C PHE A 452 29.25 6.86 -7.71
N LEU A 453 29.91 5.89 -7.05
CA LEU A 453 30.93 6.21 -6.04
C LEU A 453 32.35 5.98 -6.55
N LYS A 454 32.59 4.85 -7.21
CA LYS A 454 33.82 4.57 -7.95
C LYS A 454 34.03 5.63 -9.04
N ASP A 455 35.26 6.10 -9.21
CA ASP A 455 35.71 7.13 -10.17
C ASP A 455 35.07 8.53 -10.05
N ALA A 456 33.86 8.66 -9.50
CA ALA A 456 33.09 9.91 -9.42
C ALA A 456 33.00 10.51 -8.01
N ASN A 457 33.00 9.69 -6.95
CA ASN A 457 32.87 10.14 -5.55
C ASN A 457 33.61 9.22 -4.58
N GLU A 458 34.88 8.95 -4.87
CA GLU A 458 35.70 7.97 -4.15
C GLU A 458 35.82 8.26 -2.65
N SER A 459 35.72 9.53 -2.24
CA SER A 459 35.68 9.94 -0.84
C SER A 459 34.56 9.24 -0.05
N GLN A 460 33.48 8.85 -0.73
CA GLN A 460 32.33 8.14 -0.19
C GLN A 460 32.36 6.63 -0.45
N LEU A 461 33.33 6.10 -1.21
CA LEU A 461 33.49 4.67 -1.42
C LEU A 461 34.20 4.04 -0.20
N SER A 462 33.48 3.28 0.61
CA SER A 462 34.12 2.52 1.70
C SER A 462 34.97 1.36 1.15
N LYS A 463 36.09 1.06 1.78
CA LYS A 463 36.80 -0.21 1.57
C LYS A 463 35.92 -1.39 2.02
N ILE A 464 36.02 -2.50 1.32
CA ILE A 464 35.50 -3.81 1.72
C ILE A 464 36.70 -4.75 1.80
N ASP A 465 36.96 -5.30 2.96
CA ASP A 465 38.00 -6.31 3.19
C ASP A 465 37.53 -7.32 4.23
N GLU A 466 38.33 -8.36 4.49
CA GLU A 466 37.97 -9.43 5.42
C GLU A 466 37.81 -8.94 6.88
N GLN A 467 38.39 -7.80 7.27
CA GLN A 467 38.15 -7.21 8.59
C GLN A 467 36.73 -6.61 8.66
N TYR A 468 36.31 -5.89 7.62
CA TYR A 468 34.93 -5.41 7.49
C TYR A 468 33.93 -6.58 7.41
N LEU A 469 34.20 -7.58 6.56
CA LEU A 469 33.29 -8.71 6.34
C LEU A 469 33.13 -9.58 7.60
N ALA A 470 34.18 -9.76 8.40
CA ALA A 470 34.10 -10.54 9.65
C ALA A 470 33.22 -9.88 10.74
N LEU A 471 33.02 -8.56 10.68
CA LEU A 471 32.21 -7.79 11.64
C LEU A 471 30.71 -7.75 11.26
N LEU A 472 30.33 -8.19 10.06
CA LEU A 472 28.93 -8.20 9.63
C LEU A 472 28.10 -9.22 10.43
N PRO A 473 26.82 -8.94 10.68
CA PRO A 473 25.89 -9.93 11.21
C PRO A 473 25.81 -11.16 10.30
N ARG A 474 25.67 -12.34 10.91
CA ARG A 474 25.49 -13.60 10.19
C ARG A 474 24.02 -13.93 10.00
N GLY A 475 23.75 -14.64 8.91
CA GLY A 475 22.45 -15.24 8.66
C GLY A 475 22.24 -16.50 9.49
N MET A 476 21.00 -16.69 9.96
CA MET A 476 20.52 -18.00 10.44
C MET A 476 20.41 -18.98 9.27
N THR A 477 20.75 -20.25 9.47
CA THR A 477 20.47 -21.34 8.51
C THR A 477 19.08 -21.97 8.72
N THR A 478 18.50 -21.78 9.90
CA THR A 478 17.15 -22.27 10.26
C THR A 478 16.00 -21.37 9.77
N VAL A 479 16.32 -20.20 9.22
CA VAL A 479 15.37 -19.21 8.68
C VAL A 479 15.85 -18.79 7.30
N GLU A 480 15.21 -19.28 6.24
CA GLU A 480 15.44 -18.78 4.89
C GLU A 480 14.68 -17.47 4.66
N GLU A 481 15.35 -16.47 4.08
CA GLU A 481 14.67 -15.32 3.48
C GLU A 481 13.89 -15.78 2.25
N ARG A 482 12.59 -16.04 2.43
CA ARG A 482 11.68 -16.54 1.40
C ARG A 482 11.82 -15.69 0.13
N GLN A 483 12.36 -16.26 -0.94
CA GLN A 483 12.17 -15.69 -2.27
C GLN A 483 10.69 -15.85 -2.60
N GLU A 484 9.94 -14.75 -2.58
CA GLU A 484 8.53 -14.80 -2.96
C GLU A 484 8.44 -15.31 -4.41
N PRO A 485 7.66 -16.37 -4.68
CA PRO A 485 7.39 -16.76 -6.05
C PRO A 485 6.77 -15.56 -6.75
N LYS A 486 7.22 -15.26 -7.97
CA LYS A 486 6.73 -14.13 -8.78
C LYS A 486 5.29 -14.36 -9.25
N GLN A 487 4.34 -14.25 -8.33
CA GLN A 487 2.97 -13.91 -8.68
C GLN A 487 3.01 -12.57 -9.42
N ALA A 488 2.23 -12.44 -10.49
CA ALA A 488 2.17 -11.17 -11.20
C ALA A 488 1.64 -10.07 -10.25
N PRO A 489 2.15 -8.82 -10.33
CA PRO A 489 1.67 -7.74 -9.47
C PRO A 489 0.15 -7.59 -9.56
N GLN A 490 -0.49 -7.16 -8.46
CA GLN A 490 -1.97 -7.11 -8.38
C GLN A 490 -2.62 -6.34 -9.53
N TYR A 491 -1.98 -5.25 -10.00
CA TYR A 491 -2.47 -4.47 -11.14
C TYR A 491 -2.43 -5.20 -12.50
N VAL A 492 -1.67 -6.30 -12.63
CA VAL A 492 -1.66 -7.18 -13.81
C VAL A 492 -2.70 -8.28 -13.66
N LEU A 493 -2.96 -8.74 -12.44
CA LEU A 493 -3.96 -9.76 -12.14
C LEU A 493 -5.39 -9.20 -12.18
N GLN A 494 -5.59 -7.94 -11.82
CA GLN A 494 -6.89 -7.29 -11.77
C GLN A 494 -7.58 -7.31 -13.15
N ASP A 495 -8.83 -7.78 -13.13
CA ASP A 495 -9.77 -7.67 -14.25
C ASP A 495 -10.38 -6.26 -14.24
N TYR A 496 -10.07 -5.43 -15.24
CA TYR A 496 -10.60 -4.06 -15.35
C TYR A 496 -11.92 -3.97 -16.18
N SER A 497 -12.61 -5.09 -16.41
CA SER A 497 -13.69 -5.25 -17.39
C SER A 497 -13.25 -4.89 -18.83
N ASN A 498 -14.16 -4.89 -19.80
CA ASN A 498 -13.83 -4.78 -21.23
C ASN A 498 -13.32 -3.39 -21.66
N ALA A 499 -13.42 -2.37 -20.80
CA ALA A 499 -12.97 -1.01 -21.07
C ALA A 499 -12.21 -0.40 -19.87
N LEU A 500 -11.07 0.24 -20.14
CA LEU A 500 -10.26 0.97 -19.16
C LEU A 500 -10.06 2.43 -19.58
N PHE A 501 -10.51 3.34 -18.73
CA PHE A 501 -10.27 4.78 -18.82
C PHE A 501 -8.89 5.09 -18.20
N TRP A 502 -7.95 5.58 -19.01
CA TRP A 502 -6.59 5.89 -18.54
C TRP A 502 -5.81 6.79 -19.52
N THR A 503 -4.83 7.56 -19.03
CA THR A 503 -3.85 8.24 -19.90
C THR A 503 -2.94 7.22 -20.59
N MET A 504 -3.00 7.13 -21.92
CA MET A 504 -2.28 6.11 -22.69
C MET A 504 -1.33 6.74 -23.71
N GLN A 505 -0.03 6.44 -23.59
CA GLN A 505 0.93 6.78 -24.64
C GLN A 505 0.82 5.80 -25.81
N VAL A 506 0.53 6.35 -27.00
CA VAL A 506 0.55 5.62 -28.27
C VAL A 506 1.98 5.55 -28.81
N GLU A 507 2.69 6.69 -28.81
CA GLU A 507 4.09 6.81 -29.21
C GLU A 507 4.70 8.16 -28.78
N GLY A 508 5.91 8.48 -29.26
CA GLY A 508 6.59 9.73 -28.94
C GLY A 508 5.75 10.96 -29.30
N GLY A 509 5.26 11.68 -28.29
CA GLY A 509 4.43 12.88 -28.46
C GLY A 509 2.94 12.63 -28.75
N ASN A 510 2.53 11.40 -29.09
CA ASN A 510 1.12 11.03 -29.30
C ASN A 510 0.59 10.29 -28.05
N ILE A 511 -0.21 10.98 -27.25
CA ILE A 511 -0.80 10.49 -26.00
C ILE A 511 -2.30 10.75 -26.07
N ALA A 512 -3.10 9.73 -25.76
CA ALA A 512 -4.52 9.92 -25.42
C ALA A 512 -4.56 10.30 -23.93
N GLN A 513 -4.73 11.59 -23.63
CA GLN A 513 -4.67 12.08 -22.25
C GLN A 513 -5.83 11.54 -21.42
N LYS A 514 -7.01 11.40 -22.04
CA LYS A 514 -8.18 10.71 -21.50
C LYS A 514 -8.56 9.55 -22.43
N GLY A 515 -7.72 8.51 -22.39
CA GLY A 515 -7.89 7.33 -23.21
C GLY A 515 -9.03 6.44 -22.72
N ILE A 516 -9.83 5.90 -23.64
CA ILE A 516 -10.76 4.80 -23.39
C ILE A 516 -10.24 3.60 -24.18
N THR A 517 -9.65 2.64 -23.49
CA THR A 517 -9.10 1.44 -24.14
C THR A 517 -10.08 0.29 -24.03
N ILE A 518 -10.52 -0.24 -25.17
CA ILE A 518 -11.54 -1.29 -25.26
C ILE A 518 -10.91 -2.56 -25.84
N ARG A 519 -11.17 -3.71 -25.21
CA ARG A 519 -10.88 -5.05 -25.74
C ARG A 519 -11.86 -5.35 -26.87
N VAL A 520 -11.36 -5.85 -28.00
CA VAL A 520 -12.19 -6.16 -29.18
C VAL A 520 -12.04 -7.59 -29.70
N ASP A 521 -11.17 -8.41 -29.09
CA ASP A 521 -11.12 -9.85 -29.31
C ASP A 521 -12.00 -10.63 -28.32
N ASP A 522 -12.61 -11.72 -28.81
CA ASP A 522 -13.38 -12.66 -28.01
C ASP A 522 -12.52 -13.33 -26.93
N GLY A 523 -13.08 -13.49 -25.73
CA GLY A 523 -12.51 -14.33 -24.69
C GLY A 523 -12.92 -13.94 -23.28
N THR A 524 -12.54 -14.76 -22.30
CA THR A 524 -12.83 -14.49 -20.89
C THR A 524 -11.88 -13.44 -20.30
N GLY A 525 -12.37 -12.76 -19.26
CA GLY A 525 -11.64 -11.72 -18.53
C GLY A 525 -11.65 -10.35 -19.22
N GLY A 526 -11.40 -9.30 -18.44
CA GLY A 526 -11.38 -7.92 -18.92
C GLY A 526 -10.20 -7.56 -19.83
N VAL A 527 -10.05 -6.26 -20.07
CA VAL A 527 -9.17 -5.68 -21.10
C VAL A 527 -7.70 -6.05 -20.97
N ALA A 528 -7.21 -6.29 -19.75
CA ALA A 528 -5.84 -6.74 -19.50
C ALA A 528 -5.54 -8.16 -20.04
N ALA A 529 -6.56 -8.99 -20.24
CA ALA A 529 -6.47 -10.37 -20.75
C ALA A 529 -6.70 -10.50 -22.27
N GLY A 530 -6.98 -9.39 -22.96
CA GLY A 530 -7.22 -9.37 -24.40
C GLY A 530 -5.99 -9.68 -25.26
N LYS A 531 -6.22 -9.65 -26.58
CA LYS A 531 -5.20 -9.76 -27.63
C LYS A 531 -5.36 -8.76 -28.77
N ALA A 532 -6.49 -8.06 -28.86
CA ALA A 532 -6.74 -6.97 -29.80
C ALA A 532 -7.47 -5.83 -29.09
N TRP A 533 -7.03 -4.58 -29.33
CA TRP A 533 -7.55 -3.41 -28.63
C TRP A 533 -7.73 -2.21 -29.54
N MET A 534 -8.69 -1.37 -29.18
CA MET A 534 -8.93 -0.06 -29.77
C MET A 534 -8.94 1.02 -28.67
N LEU A 535 -8.17 2.09 -28.87
CA LEU A 535 -8.05 3.21 -27.93
C LEU A 535 -8.71 4.45 -28.52
N TYR A 536 -9.76 4.94 -27.88
CA TYR A 536 -10.35 6.25 -28.15
C TYR A 536 -9.74 7.31 -27.23
N ASP A 537 -9.80 8.58 -27.62
CA ASP A 537 -9.35 9.72 -26.82
C ASP A 537 -10.52 10.70 -26.66
N HIS A 538 -11.15 10.70 -25.49
CA HIS A 538 -12.48 11.32 -25.33
C HIS A 538 -12.46 12.84 -25.21
N ASP A 539 -11.28 13.45 -25.28
CA ASP A 539 -11.13 14.89 -25.52
C ASP A 539 -11.45 15.29 -26.98
N THR A 540 -11.40 14.33 -27.92
CA THR A 540 -11.65 14.59 -29.36
C THR A 540 -12.55 13.57 -30.06
N MET A 541 -12.88 12.46 -29.39
CA MET A 541 -13.49 11.25 -29.97
C MET A 541 -12.77 10.71 -31.21
N ARG A 542 -11.45 10.93 -31.32
CA ARG A 542 -10.62 10.18 -32.28
C ARG A 542 -10.45 8.75 -31.77
N LEU A 543 -10.43 7.79 -32.69
CA LEU A 543 -9.68 6.56 -32.49
C LEU A 543 -8.19 6.98 -32.52
N ALA A 544 -7.44 6.76 -31.46
CA ALA A 544 -6.03 7.13 -31.35
C ALA A 544 -5.09 6.00 -31.80
N ALA A 545 -5.45 4.74 -31.53
CA ALA A 545 -4.68 3.57 -31.94
C ALA A 545 -5.54 2.29 -32.00
N ALA A 546 -5.07 1.31 -32.78
CA ALA A 546 -5.53 -0.08 -32.70
C ALA A 546 -4.32 -1.03 -32.80
N TRP A 547 -4.24 -2.04 -31.94
CA TRP A 547 -3.08 -2.92 -31.80
C TRP A 547 -3.44 -4.34 -31.40
N THR A 548 -2.51 -5.27 -31.64
CA THR A 548 -2.63 -6.69 -31.29
C THR A 548 -1.39 -7.20 -30.55
N GLY A 549 -1.52 -8.24 -29.73
CA GLY A 549 -0.37 -8.94 -29.12
C GLY A 549 -0.67 -9.63 -27.80
N ASP A 550 0.32 -10.35 -27.25
CA ASP A 550 0.16 -11.13 -26.00
C ASP A 550 0.35 -10.30 -24.71
N ARG A 551 0.46 -8.97 -24.81
CA ARG A 551 0.52 -8.06 -23.66
C ARG A 551 -0.27 -6.81 -23.96
N PHE A 552 -1.19 -6.48 -23.04
CA PHE A 552 -2.04 -5.29 -23.13
C PHE A 552 -1.22 -3.99 -23.23
N VAL A 553 -0.52 -3.65 -22.14
CA VAL A 553 0.24 -2.39 -22.00
C VAL A 553 1.52 -2.60 -21.17
N ASP A 554 2.41 -1.63 -21.25
CA ASP A 554 3.52 -1.42 -20.33
C ASP A 554 3.01 -0.61 -19.13
N TRP A 555 2.80 -1.29 -18.01
CA TRP A 555 2.15 -0.77 -16.79
C TRP A 555 3.00 0.22 -15.97
N ARG A 556 3.98 0.91 -16.55
CA ARG A 556 4.78 1.89 -15.79
C ARG A 556 3.95 3.08 -15.30
N GLY A 557 4.11 3.42 -14.03
CA GLY A 557 3.54 4.61 -13.40
C GLY A 557 3.15 4.37 -11.93
N ILE A 558 3.02 5.44 -11.13
CA ILE A 558 2.79 5.35 -9.67
C ILE A 558 1.56 4.52 -9.29
N ALA A 559 0.50 4.55 -10.09
CA ALA A 559 -0.70 3.75 -9.82
C ALA A 559 -0.45 2.23 -9.86
N PHE A 560 0.61 1.78 -10.51
CA PHE A 560 0.86 0.38 -10.83
C PHE A 560 2.20 -0.08 -10.24
N ASP A 561 3.31 0.09 -10.96
CA ASP A 561 4.65 -0.36 -10.55
C ASP A 561 5.37 0.61 -9.60
N GLY A 562 4.77 1.76 -9.29
CA GLY A 562 5.37 2.79 -8.43
C GLY A 562 6.39 3.69 -9.13
N SER A 563 6.70 3.47 -10.42
CA SER A 563 7.69 4.28 -11.13
C SER A 563 7.20 5.71 -11.34
N HIS A 564 8.12 6.66 -11.21
CA HIS A 564 7.85 8.10 -11.25
C HIS A 564 8.37 8.73 -12.53
N GLY A 565 7.63 9.68 -13.11
CA GLY A 565 8.01 10.36 -14.36
C GLY A 565 7.84 9.50 -15.62
N THR A 566 7.24 8.33 -15.45
CA THR A 566 6.78 7.38 -16.46
C THR A 566 5.24 7.40 -16.52
N HIS A 567 4.69 6.82 -17.58
CA HIS A 567 3.25 6.61 -17.75
C HIS A 567 3.03 5.38 -18.63
N THR A 568 1.79 4.90 -18.65
CA THR A 568 1.37 3.69 -19.33
C THR A 568 1.45 3.85 -20.85
N SER A 569 1.99 2.85 -21.54
CA SER A 569 2.18 2.88 -23.00
C SER A 569 1.81 1.56 -23.67
N ILE A 570 1.37 1.61 -24.92
CA ILE A 570 1.04 0.41 -25.72
C ILE A 570 2.26 -0.53 -25.81
N ALA A 571 2.07 -1.82 -25.50
CA ALA A 571 3.12 -2.84 -25.51
C ALA A 571 3.05 -3.83 -26.68
N GLY A 572 1.94 -3.87 -27.41
CA GLY A 572 1.71 -4.75 -28.55
C GLY A 572 2.09 -4.14 -29.90
N GLU A 573 1.84 -4.90 -30.96
CA GLU A 573 2.04 -4.48 -32.35
C GLU A 573 0.94 -3.52 -32.78
N LYS A 574 1.27 -2.22 -32.84
CA LYS A 574 0.38 -1.17 -33.33
C LYS A 574 0.14 -1.36 -34.83
N LYS A 575 -1.07 -1.78 -35.19
CA LYS A 575 -1.52 -1.89 -36.59
C LYS A 575 -1.88 -0.52 -37.14
N PHE A 576 -2.50 0.33 -36.32
CA PHE A 576 -2.94 1.67 -36.69
C PHE A 576 -2.64 2.68 -35.59
N VAL A 577 -2.17 3.85 -36.00
CA VAL A 577 -1.94 5.02 -35.15
C VAL A 577 -2.48 6.25 -35.86
N PHE A 578 -3.29 7.03 -35.16
CA PHE A 578 -3.89 8.26 -35.66
C PHE A 578 -3.30 9.48 -34.92
N PRO A 579 -3.16 10.64 -35.58
CA PRO A 579 -2.56 11.82 -34.97
C PRO A 579 -3.40 12.37 -33.82
N ASN A 580 -2.77 13.11 -32.89
CA ASN A 580 -3.48 13.81 -31.82
C ASN A 580 -4.09 15.13 -32.33
N LEU A 581 -5.11 15.01 -33.17
CA LEU A 581 -5.85 16.11 -33.80
C LEU A 581 -7.35 15.81 -33.81
N PRO A 582 -8.23 16.82 -33.96
CA PRO A 582 -9.65 16.60 -34.21
C PRO A 582 -9.85 15.80 -35.51
N MET A 583 -10.57 14.68 -35.41
CA MET A 583 -10.89 13.83 -36.56
C MET A 583 -12.31 14.04 -37.10
N TRP A 584 -13.21 14.64 -36.33
CA TRP A 584 -14.48 15.18 -36.84
C TRP A 584 -14.30 16.64 -37.27
N ALA A 585 -14.84 17.03 -38.42
CA ALA A 585 -14.92 18.43 -38.81
C ALA A 585 -15.87 19.17 -37.86
N ASN A 586 -15.56 20.42 -37.55
CA ASN A 586 -16.44 21.31 -36.81
C ASN A 586 -17.73 21.54 -37.65
N PRO A 587 -18.94 21.20 -37.14
CA PRO A 587 -20.16 21.26 -37.95
C PRO A 587 -20.56 22.67 -38.40
N GLU A 588 -20.14 23.72 -37.67
CA GLU A 588 -20.43 25.12 -37.99
C GLU A 588 -19.46 25.68 -39.05
N THR A 589 -18.15 25.44 -38.88
CA THR A 589 -17.10 26.03 -39.72
C THR A 589 -16.59 25.12 -40.83
N GLY A 590 -16.91 23.82 -40.79
CA GLY A 590 -16.36 22.79 -41.67
C GLY A 590 -14.86 22.53 -41.51
N GLY A 591 -14.21 23.13 -40.51
CA GLY A 591 -12.75 23.07 -40.31
C GLY A 591 -12.30 21.96 -39.36
N TYR A 592 -10.98 21.74 -39.33
CA TYR A 592 -10.28 20.83 -38.40
C TYR A 592 -9.31 21.58 -37.47
N LYS A 593 -9.45 22.91 -37.34
CA LYS A 593 -8.60 23.72 -36.47
C LYS A 593 -8.86 23.29 -35.02
N ASP A 594 -7.83 22.81 -34.33
CA ASP A 594 -7.95 22.43 -32.93
C ASP A 594 -8.33 23.64 -32.06
N LEU A 595 -9.41 23.48 -31.29
CA LEU A 595 -9.96 24.50 -30.38
C LEU A 595 -9.87 24.06 -28.90
N ARG A 596 -9.19 22.93 -28.62
CA ARG A 596 -8.77 22.57 -27.27
C ARG A 596 -7.87 23.65 -26.67
N ILE A 597 -7.77 23.72 -25.35
CA ILE A 597 -6.90 24.70 -24.70
C ILE A 597 -5.44 24.43 -25.07
N SER A 598 -4.70 25.48 -25.47
CA SER A 598 -3.25 25.38 -25.65
C SER A 598 -2.58 25.54 -24.29
N GLY A 599 -1.91 24.50 -23.82
CA GLY A 599 -1.13 24.52 -22.59
C GLY A 599 0.08 25.45 -22.67
N ARG A 600 0.69 25.78 -21.52
CA ARG A 600 1.91 26.62 -21.46
C ARG A 600 3.14 26.00 -22.17
N ASP A 601 3.07 24.73 -22.58
CA ASP A 601 4.04 24.03 -23.41
C ASP A 601 3.63 23.91 -24.90
N ASN A 602 2.59 24.64 -25.32
CA ASN A 602 2.01 24.71 -26.66
C ASN A 602 1.38 23.40 -27.17
N LYS A 603 0.99 22.48 -26.28
CA LYS A 603 0.20 21.29 -26.64
C LYS A 603 -1.29 21.49 -26.39
N PRO A 604 -2.18 20.84 -27.18
CA PRO A 604 -3.62 20.85 -26.91
C PRO A 604 -3.98 19.92 -25.74
N TYR A 605 -4.88 20.35 -24.87
CA TYR A 605 -5.37 19.60 -23.72
C TYR A 605 -6.87 19.82 -23.47
N GLY A 606 -7.52 18.90 -22.76
CA GLY A 606 -8.94 19.02 -22.41
C GLY A 606 -9.87 18.80 -23.61
N PRO A 607 -11.20 18.80 -23.39
CA PRO A 607 -12.14 18.45 -24.43
C PRO A 607 -12.22 19.54 -25.51
N LEU A 608 -12.61 19.14 -26.71
CA LEU A 608 -13.14 20.07 -27.72
C LEU A 608 -14.39 20.79 -27.17
N PRO A 609 -14.74 21.96 -27.75
CA PRO A 609 -16.02 22.61 -27.48
C PRO A 609 -17.19 21.62 -27.61
N GLY A 610 -18.06 21.57 -26.59
CA GLY A 610 -19.09 20.53 -26.48
C GLY A 610 -20.23 20.63 -27.51
N ASP A 611 -20.32 21.76 -28.21
CA ASP A 611 -21.14 22.01 -29.40
C ASP A 611 -20.48 21.51 -30.70
N TRP A 612 -19.19 21.20 -30.69
CA TRP A 612 -18.49 20.48 -31.76
C TRP A 612 -18.49 18.97 -31.51
N VAL A 613 -17.83 18.51 -30.45
CA VAL A 613 -17.79 17.09 -30.05
C VAL A 613 -17.92 16.97 -28.54
N ARG A 614 -18.87 16.17 -28.06
CA ARG A 614 -19.01 15.86 -26.63
C ARG A 614 -19.19 14.36 -26.42
N PHE A 615 -18.23 13.74 -25.73
CA PHE A 615 -18.39 12.38 -25.20
C PHE A 615 -19.58 12.34 -24.23
N ARG A 616 -20.47 11.36 -24.39
CA ARG A 616 -21.68 11.19 -23.57
C ARG A 616 -21.55 10.10 -22.53
N GLY A 617 -20.87 9.01 -22.87
CA GLY A 617 -20.69 7.89 -21.97
C GLY A 617 -20.44 6.57 -22.66
N LEU A 618 -20.36 5.53 -21.86
CA LEU A 618 -20.06 4.16 -22.27
C LEU A 618 -21.18 3.25 -21.77
N ARG A 619 -21.84 2.56 -22.70
CA ARG A 619 -22.90 1.59 -22.43
C ARG A 619 -22.38 0.18 -22.66
N TYR A 620 -22.64 -0.73 -21.73
CA TYR A 620 -22.38 -2.15 -21.90
C TYR A 620 -23.60 -2.81 -22.54
N ALA A 621 -23.37 -3.58 -23.60
CA ALA A 621 -24.41 -4.05 -24.51
C ALA A 621 -24.14 -5.53 -24.83
N GLY A 622 -24.64 -6.44 -23.99
CA GLY A 622 -24.15 -7.81 -23.97
C GLY A 622 -22.64 -7.84 -23.65
N ASP A 623 -21.84 -8.48 -24.51
CA ASP A 623 -20.38 -8.48 -24.42
C ASP A 623 -19.73 -7.21 -25.05
N ASP A 624 -20.48 -6.48 -25.88
CA ASP A 624 -20.02 -5.29 -26.60
C ASP A 624 -19.98 -4.04 -25.70
N VAL A 625 -19.19 -3.05 -26.15
CA VAL A 625 -19.08 -1.73 -25.54
C VAL A 625 -19.51 -0.67 -26.55
N VAL A 626 -20.62 0.03 -26.27
CA VAL A 626 -21.13 1.12 -27.10
C VAL A 626 -20.58 2.45 -26.58
N VAL A 627 -19.76 3.10 -27.38
CA VAL A 627 -19.22 4.45 -27.12
C VAL A 627 -20.21 5.48 -27.68
N SER A 628 -20.88 6.24 -26.81
CA SER A 628 -21.82 7.29 -27.22
C SER A 628 -21.21 8.69 -27.09
N TYR A 629 -21.44 9.52 -28.10
CA TYR A 629 -21.05 10.92 -28.15
C TYR A 629 -21.94 11.74 -29.09
N THR A 630 -21.79 13.06 -29.10
CA THR A 630 -22.45 13.94 -30.07
C THR A 630 -21.43 14.65 -30.95
N VAL A 631 -21.80 14.89 -32.22
CA VAL A 631 -21.09 15.75 -33.15
C VAL A 631 -22.07 16.83 -33.63
N GLY A 632 -21.87 18.07 -33.18
CA GLY A 632 -22.95 19.06 -33.22
C GLY A 632 -24.15 18.58 -32.39
N GLN A 633 -25.34 18.65 -32.99
CA GLN A 633 -26.59 18.16 -32.41
C GLN A 633 -26.91 16.70 -32.79
N ARG A 634 -26.06 16.02 -33.58
CA ARG A 634 -26.29 14.63 -33.99
C ARG A 634 -25.59 13.68 -33.02
N GLU A 635 -26.32 12.71 -32.48
CA GLU A 635 -25.72 11.59 -31.74
C GLU A 635 -24.93 10.68 -32.69
N VAL A 636 -23.81 10.15 -32.21
CA VAL A 636 -23.04 9.09 -32.84
C VAL A 636 -22.77 8.03 -31.77
N GLN A 637 -23.10 6.79 -32.09
CA GLN A 637 -22.77 5.62 -31.28
C GLN A 637 -21.79 4.74 -32.07
N GLU A 638 -20.79 4.19 -31.39
CA GLU A 638 -19.80 3.29 -32.01
C GLU A 638 -19.61 2.00 -31.21
N VAL A 639 -19.60 0.87 -31.92
CA VAL A 639 -19.17 -0.44 -31.41
C VAL A 639 -17.84 -0.80 -32.09
N PRO A 640 -16.71 -0.82 -31.35
CA PRO A 640 -15.42 -1.26 -31.85
C PRO A 640 -15.35 -2.79 -31.90
N GLN A 641 -14.76 -3.36 -32.95
CA GLN A 641 -14.71 -4.80 -33.22
C GLN A 641 -13.37 -5.21 -33.85
N TRP A 642 -13.03 -6.50 -33.74
CA TRP A 642 -11.91 -7.12 -34.43
C TRP A 642 -12.34 -8.39 -35.16
N ASN A 643 -12.01 -8.49 -36.44
CA ASN A 643 -12.24 -9.67 -37.25
C ASN A 643 -10.92 -10.46 -37.40
N ALA A 644 -10.73 -11.47 -36.54
CA ALA A 644 -9.51 -12.28 -36.52
C ALA A 644 -9.24 -13.02 -37.85
N GLY A 645 -10.29 -13.42 -38.59
CA GLY A 645 -10.16 -14.13 -39.87
C GLY A 645 -9.63 -13.27 -41.02
N THR A 646 -9.80 -11.95 -40.95
CA THR A 646 -9.31 -10.98 -41.95
C THR A 646 -8.21 -10.07 -41.42
N GLY A 647 -7.90 -10.14 -40.12
CA GLY A 647 -6.91 -9.27 -39.47
C GLY A 647 -7.32 -7.79 -39.47
N SER A 648 -8.62 -7.47 -39.49
CA SER A 648 -9.12 -6.09 -39.60
C SER A 648 -9.87 -5.63 -38.37
N PHE A 649 -9.62 -4.39 -37.94
CA PHE A 649 -10.47 -3.70 -36.98
C PHE A 649 -11.67 -3.09 -37.69
N VAL A 650 -12.82 -3.02 -37.00
CA VAL A 650 -14.04 -2.44 -37.55
C VAL A 650 -14.64 -1.49 -36.52
N ARG A 651 -15.09 -0.31 -36.95
CA ARG A 651 -15.96 0.57 -36.15
C ARG A 651 -17.35 0.48 -36.76
N ILE A 652 -18.28 -0.15 -36.07
CA ILE A 652 -19.69 -0.15 -36.46
C ILE A 652 -20.26 1.14 -35.88
N MET A 653 -20.64 2.07 -36.75
CA MET A 653 -21.03 3.43 -36.36
C MET A 653 -22.48 3.70 -36.73
N ARG A 654 -23.32 3.95 -35.71
CA ARG A 654 -24.69 4.45 -35.87
C ARG A 654 -24.66 5.97 -35.77
N VAL A 655 -24.89 6.64 -36.90
CA VAL A 655 -25.01 8.11 -36.95
C VAL A 655 -26.49 8.48 -36.88
N GLY A 656 -26.85 9.33 -35.92
CA GLY A 656 -28.21 9.81 -35.70
C GLY A 656 -28.77 10.63 -36.88
N ALA A 657 -30.10 10.78 -36.90
CA ALA A 657 -30.81 11.62 -37.86
C ALA A 657 -30.31 13.07 -37.82
N GLY A 658 -30.38 13.78 -38.94
CA GLY A 658 -29.93 15.17 -39.03
C GLY A 658 -30.06 15.76 -40.43
N LYS A 659 -30.17 17.09 -40.48
CA LYS A 659 -30.34 17.88 -41.72
C LYS A 659 -29.02 18.27 -42.38
N GLU A 660 -27.92 18.30 -41.61
CA GLU A 660 -26.59 18.69 -42.08
C GLU A 660 -25.65 17.49 -42.22
N SER A 661 -24.76 17.55 -43.21
CA SER A 661 -23.69 16.57 -43.40
C SER A 661 -22.65 16.67 -42.29
N LEU A 662 -22.17 15.54 -41.78
CA LEU A 662 -20.96 15.49 -40.95
C LEU A 662 -19.77 15.01 -41.78
N ARG A 663 -18.55 15.44 -41.43
CA ARG A 663 -17.32 14.96 -42.09
C ARG A 663 -16.32 14.44 -41.07
N MET A 664 -15.75 13.27 -41.33
CA MET A 664 -14.73 12.66 -40.47
C MET A 664 -13.50 12.26 -41.30
N LYS A 665 -12.32 12.59 -40.79
CA LYS A 665 -11.08 11.94 -41.22
C LYS A 665 -11.04 10.54 -40.64
N LEU A 666 -10.92 9.55 -41.51
CA LEU A 666 -10.82 8.15 -41.14
C LEU A 666 -9.36 7.73 -40.95
N ASP A 667 -8.44 8.38 -41.66
CA ASP A 667 -6.99 8.31 -41.49
C ASP A 667 -6.33 9.65 -41.89
N ALA A 668 -5.05 9.66 -42.27
CA ALA A 668 -4.33 10.87 -42.68
C ALA A 668 -4.64 11.35 -44.12
N ALA A 669 -5.15 10.47 -44.98
CA ALA A 669 -5.47 10.69 -46.40
C ALA A 669 -6.97 10.57 -46.71
N THR A 670 -7.72 9.79 -45.93
CA THR A 670 -9.13 9.47 -46.17
C THR A 670 -10.07 10.35 -45.33
N GLU A 671 -10.94 11.10 -45.99
CA GLU A 671 -12.08 11.81 -45.38
C GLU A 671 -13.41 11.23 -45.89
N HIS A 672 -14.37 11.03 -44.99
CA HIS A 672 -15.72 10.57 -45.33
C HIS A 672 -16.77 11.61 -44.94
N THR A 673 -17.79 11.75 -45.79
CA THR A 673 -18.95 12.61 -45.53
C THR A 673 -20.17 11.74 -45.22
N PHE A 674 -20.71 11.89 -44.01
CA PHE A 674 -21.96 11.26 -43.58
C PHE A 674 -23.14 12.20 -43.94
N PRO A 675 -23.94 11.89 -44.97
CA PRO A 675 -24.97 12.80 -45.45
C PRO A 675 -26.14 12.99 -44.46
N PRO A 676 -27.05 13.95 -44.73
CA PRO A 676 -28.30 14.12 -44.01
C PRO A 676 -29.22 12.91 -44.18
N HIS A 677 -29.91 12.53 -43.11
CA HIS A 677 -30.89 11.45 -43.10
C HIS A 677 -32.00 11.73 -42.08
N GLU A 678 -33.25 11.35 -42.41
CA GLU A 678 -34.42 11.50 -41.53
C GLU A 678 -34.43 10.52 -40.35
N LYS A 679 -33.67 9.43 -40.46
CA LYS A 679 -33.51 8.37 -39.45
C LYS A 679 -32.02 8.11 -39.22
N SER A 680 -31.68 7.45 -38.11
CA SER A 680 -30.33 6.96 -37.88
C SER A 680 -29.91 5.98 -38.98
N LYS A 681 -28.61 5.91 -39.26
CA LYS A 681 -28.04 5.00 -40.25
C LYS A 681 -26.72 4.43 -39.75
N ILE A 682 -26.50 3.16 -40.06
CA ILE A 682 -25.32 2.40 -39.65
C ILE A 682 -24.31 2.33 -40.80
N TYR A 683 -23.04 2.45 -40.45
CA TYR A 683 -21.87 2.41 -41.34
C TYR A 683 -20.82 1.47 -40.73
N ARG A 684 -20.10 0.72 -41.57
CA ARG A 684 -18.93 -0.05 -41.14
C ARG A 684 -17.67 0.67 -41.60
N ILE A 685 -16.84 1.13 -40.66
CA ILE A 685 -15.52 1.66 -41.00
C ILE A 685 -14.52 0.51 -40.80
N VAL A 686 -14.06 -0.09 -41.90
CA VAL A 686 -13.16 -1.25 -41.88
C VAL A 686 -11.73 -0.76 -42.02
N ILE A 687 -10.87 -1.14 -41.07
CA ILE A 687 -9.50 -0.67 -40.92
C ILE A 687 -8.56 -1.85 -41.24
N ARG A 688 -8.00 -1.81 -42.46
CA ARG A 688 -6.97 -2.70 -43.00
C ARG A 688 -5.79 -1.84 -43.45
N GLU A 689 -4.94 -2.32 -44.38
CA GLU A 689 -3.90 -1.48 -45.02
C GLU A 689 -4.43 -0.13 -45.53
N ASN A 690 -5.71 -0.07 -45.92
CA ASN A 690 -6.46 1.15 -46.17
C ASN A 690 -7.73 1.15 -45.30
N VAL A 691 -8.30 2.34 -45.03
CA VAL A 691 -9.57 2.47 -44.31
C VAL A 691 -10.73 2.65 -45.30
N THR A 692 -11.72 1.77 -45.24
CA THR A 692 -12.92 1.79 -46.11
C THR A 692 -14.19 2.06 -45.31
N VAL A 693 -15.21 2.62 -45.98
CA VAL A 693 -16.58 2.70 -45.44
C VAL A 693 -17.47 1.78 -46.24
N GLU A 694 -18.04 0.81 -45.55
CA GLU A 694 -18.87 -0.26 -46.09
C GLU A 694 -20.30 -0.17 -45.54
N ALA A 695 -21.25 -0.79 -46.23
CA ALA A 695 -22.64 -0.86 -45.79
C ALA A 695 -22.76 -1.75 -44.55
N ALA A 696 -23.73 -1.46 -43.68
CA ALA A 696 -24.01 -2.28 -42.50
C ALA A 696 -24.33 -3.74 -42.87
N GLU A 697 -23.82 -4.68 -42.07
CA GLU A 697 -24.14 -6.10 -42.17
C GLU A 697 -25.45 -6.42 -41.41
N PRO A 698 -26.15 -7.53 -41.71
CA PRO A 698 -27.46 -7.83 -41.13
C PRO A 698 -27.53 -8.00 -39.61
N GLY A 699 -26.39 -8.09 -38.91
CA GLY A 699 -26.31 -8.18 -37.45
C GLY A 699 -25.70 -6.94 -36.77
N ASP A 700 -25.48 -5.85 -37.51
CA ASP A 700 -24.87 -4.63 -36.97
C ASP A 700 -25.88 -3.75 -36.22
N VAL A 701 -27.18 -3.91 -36.45
CA VAL A 701 -28.23 -3.09 -35.82
C VAL A 701 -28.39 -3.50 -34.35
N GLU A 702 -28.34 -4.80 -34.11
CA GLU A 702 -28.63 -5.52 -32.87
C GLU A 702 -27.55 -5.31 -31.80
N ARG A 703 -26.35 -4.85 -32.17
CA ARG A 703 -25.20 -4.65 -31.26
C ARG A 703 -25.27 -3.40 -30.39
N PHE A 704 -26.11 -2.43 -30.75
CA PHE A 704 -26.20 -1.15 -30.03
C PHE A 704 -27.16 -1.18 -28.85
N ASP A 705 -28.26 -1.93 -28.98
CA ASP A 705 -29.35 -1.97 -28.00
C ASP A 705 -29.74 -3.41 -27.52
N PRO A 706 -28.80 -4.37 -27.37
CA PRO A 706 -29.13 -5.63 -26.69
C PRO A 706 -29.32 -5.36 -25.19
N GLU A 707 -30.16 -6.18 -24.55
CA GLU A 707 -30.33 -6.17 -23.09
C GLU A 707 -28.97 -6.34 -22.38
N PRO A 708 -28.64 -5.51 -21.37
CA PRO A 708 -27.38 -5.65 -20.64
C PRO A 708 -27.25 -7.03 -19.98
N GLY A 709 -26.14 -7.71 -20.26
CA GLY A 709 -25.81 -8.99 -19.65
C GLY A 709 -25.06 -8.80 -18.34
N ARG A 710 -25.32 -9.66 -17.36
CA ARG A 710 -24.68 -9.59 -16.05
C ARG A 710 -23.16 -9.85 -16.14
N ARG A 711 -22.34 -8.89 -15.72
CA ARG A 711 -20.86 -8.93 -15.85
C ARG A 711 -20.16 -9.36 -14.55
N PHE A 712 -20.77 -9.13 -13.40
CA PHE A 712 -20.18 -9.38 -12.07
C PHE A 712 -21.03 -10.40 -11.27
N PRO A 713 -21.03 -11.68 -11.69
CA PRO A 713 -21.84 -12.72 -11.05
C PRO A 713 -21.42 -12.96 -9.59
N GLY A 714 -22.42 -12.97 -8.70
CA GLY A 714 -22.28 -13.28 -7.28
C GLY A 714 -22.16 -12.06 -6.36
N ARG A 715 -21.89 -12.35 -5.09
CA ARG A 715 -21.51 -11.38 -4.04
C ARG A 715 -20.38 -12.00 -3.23
N LEU A 716 -19.45 -11.17 -2.76
CA LEU A 716 -18.38 -11.60 -1.86
C LEU A 716 -18.79 -11.28 -0.42
N VAL A 717 -18.50 -12.17 0.51
CA VAL A 717 -18.92 -12.04 1.92
C VAL A 717 -17.69 -11.89 2.80
N THR A 718 -17.70 -10.89 3.68
CA THR A 718 -16.64 -10.68 4.68
C THR A 718 -17.25 -10.47 6.05
N THR A 719 -16.59 -10.94 7.11
CA THR A 719 -17.07 -10.76 8.48
C THR A 719 -16.57 -9.45 9.07
N ILE A 720 -17.44 -8.67 9.71
CA ILE A 720 -17.08 -7.48 10.49
C ILE A 720 -16.17 -7.91 11.64
N VAL A 721 -15.09 -7.17 11.90
CA VAL A 721 -14.20 -7.39 13.03
C VAL A 721 -14.36 -6.20 14.00
N PRO A 722 -15.14 -6.35 15.09
CA PRO A 722 -15.34 -5.27 16.05
C PRO A 722 -14.04 -4.88 16.78
N GLY A 723 -13.89 -3.60 17.08
CA GLY A 723 -12.81 -3.08 17.91
C GLY A 723 -13.03 -3.38 19.39
N GLU A 724 -12.01 -3.98 20.03
CA GLU A 724 -11.96 -4.31 21.46
C GLU A 724 -11.40 -3.16 22.33
N GLU A 725 -11.14 -1.98 21.76
CA GLU A 725 -10.46 -0.92 22.51
C GLU A 725 -11.32 -0.30 23.61
N GLU A 726 -10.85 -0.43 24.85
CA GLU A 726 -11.44 0.18 26.05
C GLU A 726 -11.21 1.71 26.15
N GLY A 727 -10.78 2.36 25.07
CA GLY A 727 -10.54 3.81 25.00
C GLY A 727 -11.82 4.64 24.78
N PRO A 728 -11.70 5.96 24.53
CA PRO A 728 -12.82 6.81 24.08
C PRO A 728 -13.32 6.46 22.67
N PHE A 729 -12.48 5.81 21.87
CA PHE A 729 -12.81 5.29 20.55
C PHE A 729 -12.41 3.81 20.45
N ALA A 730 -13.21 3.04 19.72
CA ALA A 730 -12.90 1.69 19.27
C ALA A 730 -13.00 1.61 17.74
N ILE A 731 -12.16 0.79 17.10
CA ILE A 731 -12.10 0.69 15.63
C ILE A 731 -12.62 -0.67 15.19
N ASP A 732 -13.79 -0.68 14.56
CA ASP A 732 -14.23 -1.86 13.81
C ASP A 732 -13.57 -1.84 12.43
N VAL A 733 -12.97 -2.96 12.04
CA VAL A 733 -12.54 -3.19 10.66
C VAL A 733 -13.73 -3.74 9.87
N LEU A 734 -13.99 -3.16 8.71
CA LEU A 734 -14.99 -3.59 7.74
C LEU A 734 -14.24 -4.19 6.55
N PRO A 735 -13.87 -5.50 6.58
CA PRO A 735 -12.85 -6.00 5.68
C PRO A 735 -13.33 -5.96 4.23
N THR A 736 -12.49 -5.45 3.34
CA THR A 736 -12.71 -5.58 1.90
C THR A 736 -12.39 -6.99 1.44
N PRO A 737 -13.08 -7.57 0.43
CA PRO A 737 -12.78 -8.92 -0.06
C PRO A 737 -11.30 -9.07 -0.45
N PRO A 738 -10.56 -10.04 0.11
CA PRO A 738 -9.13 -10.17 -0.15
C PRO A 738 -8.90 -10.65 -1.60
N PRO A 739 -7.81 -10.24 -2.27
CA PRO A 739 -7.57 -10.60 -3.67
C PRO A 739 -7.59 -12.10 -3.96
N SER A 740 -7.17 -12.95 -3.01
CA SER A 740 -7.23 -14.42 -3.14
C SER A 740 -8.64 -15.00 -3.25
N GLU A 741 -9.65 -14.29 -2.74
CA GLU A 741 -11.07 -14.70 -2.75
C GLU A 741 -11.90 -13.84 -3.71
N ASN A 742 -11.28 -12.83 -4.34
CA ASN A 742 -11.90 -11.92 -5.28
C ASN A 742 -11.76 -12.47 -6.71
N PRO A 743 -12.84 -12.92 -7.38
CA PRO A 743 -12.77 -13.52 -8.72
C PRO A 743 -12.17 -12.57 -9.78
N TRP A 744 -12.34 -11.27 -9.58
CA TRP A 744 -11.84 -10.21 -10.47
C TRP A 744 -10.46 -9.70 -10.07
N GLN A 745 -9.83 -10.27 -9.02
CA GLN A 745 -8.52 -9.85 -8.52
C GLN A 745 -8.45 -8.33 -8.23
N SER A 746 -9.57 -7.73 -7.84
CA SER A 746 -9.66 -6.28 -7.64
C SER A 746 -8.70 -5.82 -6.56
N TRP A 747 -7.87 -4.83 -6.88
CA TRP A 747 -7.02 -4.21 -5.89
C TRP A 747 -7.86 -3.25 -5.04
N MET A 748 -8.28 -3.71 -3.85
CA MET A 748 -9.22 -3.03 -2.94
C MET A 748 -8.62 -1.77 -2.25
N ARG A 749 -7.97 -0.89 -3.01
CA ARG A 749 -7.42 0.40 -2.59
C ARG A 749 -8.53 1.45 -2.53
N THR A 750 -9.38 1.35 -1.51
CA THR A 750 -10.56 2.20 -1.29
C THR A 750 -10.19 3.68 -1.18
N SER A 751 -10.91 4.54 -1.91
CA SER A 751 -10.53 5.94 -2.10
C SER A 751 -11.66 6.95 -1.93
N GLY A 752 -12.90 6.48 -1.89
CA GLY A 752 -14.08 7.29 -1.59
C GLY A 752 -15.33 6.45 -1.41
N PHE A 753 -16.30 6.97 -0.66
CA PHE A 753 -17.56 6.30 -0.41
C PHE A 753 -18.65 7.28 0.02
N ASP A 754 -19.90 6.84 -0.09
CA ASP A 754 -21.07 7.53 0.47
C ASP A 754 -22.17 6.51 0.80
N PHE A 755 -23.13 6.90 1.63
CA PHE A 755 -24.23 6.04 2.08
C PHE A 755 -25.46 6.17 1.19
N PHE A 756 -26.16 5.06 0.97
CA PHE A 756 -27.53 5.10 0.45
C PHE A 756 -28.50 5.57 1.53
N ALA A 757 -29.69 6.02 1.13
CA ALA A 757 -30.75 6.43 2.06
C ALA A 757 -31.07 5.32 3.08
N GLY A 758 -31.09 5.67 4.36
CA GLY A 758 -31.27 4.72 5.47
C GLY A 758 -30.01 3.98 5.93
N GLY A 759 -28.84 4.23 5.31
CA GLY A 759 -27.53 3.87 5.86
C GLY A 759 -27.10 2.39 5.79
N LYS A 760 -28.02 1.47 5.51
CA LYS A 760 -27.76 0.01 5.47
C LYS A 760 -26.75 -0.45 4.42
N SER A 761 -26.52 0.39 3.41
CA SER A 761 -25.63 0.12 2.29
C SER A 761 -24.81 1.36 1.94
N ALA A 762 -23.59 1.15 1.45
CA ALA A 762 -22.73 2.21 0.91
C ALA A 762 -22.23 1.84 -0.49
N ALA A 763 -21.99 2.86 -1.33
CA ALA A 763 -21.18 2.70 -2.54
C ALA A 763 -19.74 3.13 -2.23
N ILE A 764 -18.76 2.34 -2.66
CA ILE A 764 -17.32 2.52 -2.39
C ILE A 764 -16.54 2.41 -3.70
N CYS A 765 -15.70 3.40 -4.01
CA CYS A 765 -14.78 3.35 -5.15
C CYS A 765 -13.34 2.95 -4.73
N THR A 766 -12.61 2.35 -5.65
CA THR A 766 -11.17 2.07 -5.52
C THR A 766 -10.35 2.89 -6.51
N TRP A 767 -9.10 3.20 -6.16
CA TRP A 767 -8.19 3.96 -7.01
C TRP A 767 -7.79 3.24 -8.32
N ASN A 768 -8.07 1.94 -8.43
CA ASN A 768 -7.87 1.14 -9.65
C ASN A 768 -9.08 1.14 -10.59
N GLY A 769 -10.14 1.90 -10.29
CA GLY A 769 -11.26 2.11 -11.20
C GLY A 769 -12.52 1.30 -10.90
N ASP A 770 -12.57 0.58 -9.79
CA ASP A 770 -13.76 -0.17 -9.41
C ASP A 770 -14.72 0.63 -8.54
N VAL A 771 -16.00 0.28 -8.63
CA VAL A 771 -17.04 0.69 -7.69
C VAL A 771 -17.80 -0.54 -7.22
N TRP A 772 -18.06 -0.59 -5.92
CA TRP A 772 -18.73 -1.65 -5.21
C TRP A 772 -19.89 -1.09 -4.41
N ILE A 773 -20.97 -1.86 -4.27
CA ILE A 773 -21.95 -1.66 -3.19
C ILE A 773 -21.65 -2.67 -2.09
N VAL A 774 -21.66 -2.20 -0.84
CA VAL A 774 -21.57 -3.05 0.35
C VAL A 774 -22.86 -2.92 1.16
N ASP A 775 -23.51 -4.06 1.45
CA ASP A 775 -24.71 -4.15 2.29
C ASP A 775 -24.36 -4.66 3.70
N GLY A 776 -25.12 -4.24 4.72
CA GLY A 776 -24.99 -4.70 6.11
C GLY A 776 -24.03 -3.88 6.98
N ILE A 777 -23.58 -2.73 6.49
CA ILE A 777 -22.66 -1.82 7.19
C ILE A 777 -23.25 -1.19 8.46
N ASP A 778 -24.58 -1.12 8.57
CA ASP A 778 -25.32 -0.60 9.74
C ASP A 778 -25.21 -1.49 10.98
N ARG A 779 -24.64 -2.69 10.85
CA ARG A 779 -24.53 -3.69 11.91
C ARG A 779 -23.25 -3.53 12.72
N SER A 780 -23.33 -3.78 14.03
CA SER A 780 -22.14 -3.85 14.91
C SER A 780 -21.29 -5.09 14.65
N GLU A 781 -21.91 -6.18 14.19
CA GLU A 781 -21.31 -7.51 14.03
C GLU A 781 -21.97 -8.28 12.87
N GLY A 782 -21.43 -9.46 12.53
CA GLY A 782 -21.93 -10.30 11.45
C GLY A 782 -21.21 -10.07 10.12
N VAL A 783 -21.93 -10.14 9.01
CA VAL A 783 -21.33 -10.12 7.65
C VAL A 783 -21.72 -8.89 6.83
N LEU A 784 -20.78 -8.50 5.98
CA LEU A 784 -20.91 -7.54 4.89
C LEU A 784 -21.04 -8.30 3.57
N GLU A 785 -21.95 -7.87 2.70
CA GLU A 785 -22.08 -8.41 1.34
C GLU A 785 -21.61 -7.38 0.32
N TRP A 786 -20.60 -7.74 -0.47
CA TRP A 786 -19.97 -6.88 -1.48
C TRP A 786 -20.40 -7.31 -2.89
N GLN A 787 -21.06 -6.40 -3.62
CA GLN A 787 -21.38 -6.55 -5.03
C GLN A 787 -20.52 -5.55 -5.84
N ARG A 788 -19.76 -6.03 -6.82
CA ARG A 788 -19.05 -5.18 -7.77
C ARG A 788 -20.07 -4.64 -8.78
N ILE A 789 -20.03 -3.34 -9.07
CA ILE A 789 -21.04 -2.71 -9.93
C ILE A 789 -20.43 -2.04 -11.16
N CYS A 790 -19.21 -1.51 -11.05
CA CYS A 790 -18.49 -0.85 -12.13
C CYS A 790 -16.98 -1.15 -12.03
N SER A 791 -16.27 -1.09 -13.15
CA SER A 791 -14.81 -1.24 -13.23
C SER A 791 -14.24 -0.39 -14.35
N GLY A 792 -12.92 -0.21 -14.35
CA GLY A 792 -12.17 0.46 -15.42
C GLY A 792 -12.16 1.99 -15.36
N LEU A 793 -12.70 2.63 -14.31
CA LEU A 793 -12.71 4.10 -14.19
C LEU A 793 -11.31 4.70 -13.92
N PHE A 794 -11.06 5.94 -14.35
CA PHE A 794 -9.71 6.53 -14.26
C PHE A 794 -9.44 7.17 -12.88
N GLN A 795 -8.69 6.45 -12.02
CA GLN A 795 -8.26 6.90 -10.70
C GLN A 795 -9.37 7.55 -9.84
N PRO A 796 -10.50 6.86 -9.53
CA PRO A 796 -11.49 7.37 -8.59
C PRO A 796 -10.87 7.79 -7.25
N LEU A 797 -11.16 9.00 -6.80
CA LEU A 797 -10.63 9.60 -5.57
C LEU A 797 -11.70 10.35 -4.76
N GLY A 798 -12.98 10.11 -5.09
CA GLY A 798 -14.15 10.55 -4.36
C GLY A 798 -15.43 9.98 -4.95
N LEU A 799 -16.47 9.93 -4.13
CA LEU A 799 -17.79 9.41 -4.49
C LEU A 799 -18.83 10.20 -3.67
N ARG A 800 -19.98 10.51 -4.28
CA ARG A 800 -21.18 11.01 -3.60
C ARG A 800 -22.41 10.27 -4.10
N ILE A 801 -23.38 10.03 -3.22
CA ILE A 801 -24.73 9.63 -3.60
C ILE A 801 -25.63 10.86 -3.50
N VAL A 802 -26.30 11.21 -4.59
CA VAL A 802 -27.23 12.35 -4.68
C VAL A 802 -28.53 11.83 -5.29
N GLU A 803 -29.65 12.04 -4.60
CA GLU A 803 -30.98 11.51 -4.99
C GLU A 803 -30.97 9.99 -5.30
N GLY A 804 -30.14 9.22 -4.57
CA GLY A 804 -29.97 7.78 -4.76
C GLY A 804 -29.04 7.36 -5.91
N LYS A 805 -28.58 8.31 -6.74
CA LYS A 805 -27.67 8.08 -7.87
C LYS A 805 -26.21 8.18 -7.45
N ILE A 806 -25.34 7.35 -8.03
CA ILE A 806 -23.91 7.30 -7.69
C ILE A 806 -23.11 8.21 -8.63
N TYR A 807 -22.45 9.22 -8.06
CA TYR A 807 -21.51 10.10 -8.75
C TYR A 807 -20.08 9.78 -8.30
N VAL A 808 -19.17 9.57 -9.25
CA VAL A 808 -17.78 9.19 -8.98
C VAL A 808 -16.83 10.25 -9.53
N GLY A 809 -16.00 10.83 -8.65
CA GLY A 809 -14.94 11.77 -9.01
C GLY A 809 -13.72 11.02 -9.53
N CYS A 810 -13.61 10.94 -10.86
CA CYS A 810 -12.45 10.39 -11.57
C CYS A 810 -11.47 11.50 -11.95
N ARG A 811 -10.31 11.13 -12.50
CA ARG A 811 -9.29 12.11 -12.92
C ARG A 811 -9.68 12.88 -14.18
N ASP A 812 -10.46 12.25 -15.05
CA ASP A 812 -10.86 12.66 -16.40
C ASP A 812 -12.31 13.15 -16.52
N MET A 813 -13.18 12.75 -15.59
CA MET A 813 -14.59 13.12 -15.54
C MET A 813 -15.19 12.99 -14.13
N ILE A 814 -16.39 13.55 -13.94
CA ILE A 814 -17.36 13.03 -12.97
C ILE A 814 -18.25 12.03 -13.73
N ALA A 815 -18.17 10.76 -13.34
CA ALA A 815 -19.01 9.70 -13.90
C ALA A 815 -20.32 9.56 -13.10
N LEU A 816 -21.43 9.38 -13.78
CA LEU A 816 -22.73 9.04 -13.22
C LEU A 816 -23.08 7.61 -13.64
N LEU A 817 -23.32 6.73 -12.66
CA LEU A 817 -23.55 5.31 -12.90
C LEU A 817 -25.04 4.99 -12.92
N HIS A 818 -25.51 4.36 -14.00
CA HIS A 818 -26.89 3.90 -14.15
C HIS A 818 -26.99 2.37 -14.16
N ASP A 819 -27.91 1.86 -13.36
CA ASP A 819 -28.48 0.50 -13.41
C ASP A 819 -29.82 0.63 -14.15
N GLU A 820 -29.97 -0.03 -15.29
CA GLU A 820 -31.14 0.09 -16.16
C GLU A 820 -32.02 -1.18 -16.13
N ASN A 821 -31.44 -2.33 -15.75
CA ASN A 821 -32.13 -3.62 -15.68
C ASN A 821 -32.58 -4.03 -14.25
N GLY A 822 -32.07 -3.36 -13.21
CA GLY A 822 -32.39 -3.59 -11.80
C GLY A 822 -31.54 -4.64 -11.08
N ASP A 823 -30.44 -5.12 -11.67
CA ASP A 823 -29.55 -6.13 -11.06
C ASP A 823 -28.46 -5.55 -10.13
N ARG A 824 -28.40 -4.21 -10.03
CA ARG A 824 -27.43 -3.37 -9.30
C ARG A 824 -26.05 -3.26 -9.94
N GLU A 825 -25.80 -3.82 -11.12
CA GLU A 825 -24.60 -3.52 -11.90
C GLU A 825 -24.77 -2.22 -12.72
N THR A 826 -23.68 -1.65 -13.23
CA THR A 826 -23.74 -0.43 -14.04
C THR A 826 -23.81 -0.79 -15.52
N ASP A 827 -24.94 -0.51 -16.16
CA ASP A 827 -25.17 -0.73 -17.59
C ASP A 827 -24.65 0.46 -18.42
N TYR A 828 -24.82 1.67 -17.90
CA TYR A 828 -24.41 2.91 -18.57
C TYR A 828 -23.60 3.81 -17.62
N VAL A 829 -22.36 4.09 -18.02
CA VAL A 829 -21.46 5.07 -17.40
C VAL A 829 -21.64 6.40 -18.14
N GLU A 830 -22.49 7.28 -17.62
CA GLU A 830 -22.72 8.61 -18.17
C GLU A 830 -21.61 9.58 -17.76
N VAL A 831 -21.23 10.45 -18.70
CA VAL A 831 -20.38 11.62 -18.44
C VAL A 831 -21.25 12.76 -17.93
N PHE A 832 -21.33 12.91 -16.61
CA PHE A 832 -21.97 14.08 -16.01
C PHE A 832 -21.17 15.36 -16.35
N ASN A 833 -19.84 15.34 -16.14
CA ASN A 833 -18.93 16.40 -16.58
C ASN A 833 -17.57 15.82 -16.98
N ASN A 834 -16.93 16.37 -18.03
CA ASN A 834 -15.57 15.99 -18.43
C ASN A 834 -14.65 17.18 -18.76
N ASP A 835 -14.91 18.36 -18.18
CA ASP A 835 -14.07 19.56 -18.36
C ASP A 835 -12.66 19.40 -17.77
N HIS A 836 -12.42 18.34 -17.00
CA HIS A 836 -11.15 18.01 -16.37
C HIS A 836 -10.00 18.13 -17.38
N GLN A 837 -8.91 18.79 -17.01
CA GLN A 837 -7.78 18.98 -17.92
C GLN A 837 -6.66 18.03 -17.49
N VAL A 838 -6.43 16.96 -18.25
CA VAL A 838 -5.51 15.86 -17.88
C VAL A 838 -4.22 15.94 -18.68
N THR A 839 -3.09 15.71 -18.01
CA THR A 839 -1.76 15.58 -18.65
C THR A 839 -1.09 14.27 -18.27
N GLU A 840 0.00 13.92 -18.95
CA GLU A 840 0.78 12.70 -18.68
C GLU A 840 1.56 12.75 -17.36
N HIS A 841 1.44 13.84 -16.61
CA HIS A 841 2.06 13.99 -15.29
C HIS A 841 1.38 13.08 -14.25
N PHE A 842 2.14 12.40 -13.40
CA PHE A 842 1.60 11.38 -12.50
C PHE A 842 0.89 11.92 -11.24
N HIS A 843 1.10 13.20 -10.89
CA HIS A 843 0.78 13.79 -9.58
C HIS A 843 -0.31 14.89 -9.63
N GLU A 844 -1.14 14.92 -10.67
CA GLU A 844 -2.20 15.93 -10.86
C GLU A 844 -3.59 15.35 -10.51
N PHE A 845 -3.66 14.67 -9.37
CA PHE A 845 -4.88 14.02 -8.86
C PHE A 845 -6.06 14.99 -8.76
N ALA A 846 -7.25 14.55 -9.16
CA ALA A 846 -8.53 15.14 -8.77
C ALA A 846 -8.97 14.48 -7.45
N MET A 847 -9.28 15.28 -6.42
CA MET A 847 -9.41 14.82 -5.04
C MET A 847 -10.71 15.31 -4.40
N GLY A 848 -11.36 14.37 -3.69
CA GLY A 848 -12.67 14.53 -3.09
C GLY A 848 -13.79 14.14 -4.04
N LEU A 849 -15.00 14.10 -3.52
CA LEU A 849 -16.14 14.69 -4.18
C LEU A 849 -17.08 15.20 -3.08
N GLN A 850 -17.47 16.46 -3.16
CA GLN A 850 -18.44 17.08 -2.26
C GLN A 850 -19.58 17.71 -3.06
N THR A 851 -20.69 17.99 -2.40
CA THR A 851 -21.86 18.65 -3.01
C THR A 851 -22.50 19.61 -2.00
N ASP A 852 -23.17 20.64 -2.51
CA ASP A 852 -23.94 21.61 -1.72
C ASP A 852 -25.45 21.39 -1.87
N ASP A 853 -26.24 22.14 -1.09
CA ASP A 853 -27.71 22.07 -1.14
C ASP A 853 -28.31 22.64 -2.45
N GLU A 854 -27.51 23.32 -3.29
CA GLU A 854 -27.92 23.71 -4.65
C GLU A 854 -27.74 22.56 -5.67
N GLY A 855 -27.03 21.49 -5.30
CA GLY A 855 -26.68 20.34 -6.13
C GLY A 855 -25.41 20.52 -6.97
N ASN A 856 -24.61 21.56 -6.73
CA ASN A 856 -23.29 21.70 -7.37
C ASN A 856 -22.32 20.64 -6.81
N PHE A 857 -21.25 20.33 -7.55
CA PHE A 857 -20.22 19.38 -7.15
C PHE A 857 -18.86 20.05 -7.00
N TYR A 858 -18.03 19.57 -6.06
CA TYR A 858 -16.75 20.19 -5.71
C TYR A 858 -15.63 19.17 -5.58
N TYR A 859 -14.48 19.49 -6.18
CA TYR A 859 -13.24 18.72 -6.06
C TYR A 859 -12.02 19.66 -6.18
N ALA A 860 -10.87 19.23 -5.66
CA ALA A 860 -9.61 19.94 -5.85
C ALA A 860 -8.71 19.17 -6.81
N LYS A 861 -7.98 19.86 -7.70
CA LYS A 861 -7.00 19.24 -8.59
C LYS A 861 -5.57 19.70 -8.26
N SER A 862 -4.71 18.74 -8.00
CA SER A 862 -3.31 18.97 -7.63
C SER A 862 -2.48 19.60 -8.76
N ALA A 863 -1.45 20.37 -8.40
CA ALA A 863 -0.44 20.86 -9.34
C ALA A 863 0.59 19.77 -9.67
N ARG A 864 1.45 20.04 -10.65
CA ARG A 864 2.50 19.08 -11.07
C ARG A 864 3.60 18.98 -10.02
N HIS A 865 4.04 17.78 -9.72
CA HIS A 865 5.11 17.55 -8.76
C HIS A 865 6.44 18.16 -9.24
N ALA A 866 6.90 19.19 -8.54
CA ALA A 866 8.18 19.87 -8.79
C ALA A 866 8.34 20.49 -10.20
N LEU A 867 7.23 20.66 -10.93
CA LEU A 867 7.18 21.29 -12.25
C LEU A 867 6.11 22.38 -12.25
N THR A 868 6.27 23.39 -13.10
CA THR A 868 5.23 24.40 -13.32
C THR A 868 4.03 23.78 -14.05
N ALA A 869 2.84 24.28 -13.72
CA ALA A 869 1.60 23.98 -14.40
C ALA A 869 1.67 24.23 -15.93
N VAL A 870 0.91 23.44 -16.69
CA VAL A 870 0.72 23.63 -18.14
C VAL A 870 -0.73 23.91 -18.53
N VAL A 871 -1.71 23.30 -17.86
CA VAL A 871 -3.16 23.58 -18.02
C VAL A 871 -3.79 24.29 -16.80
N PRO A 872 -4.84 25.12 -16.99
CA PRO A 872 -5.56 25.85 -15.94
C PRO A 872 -5.94 25.09 -14.66
N HIS A 873 -6.44 23.85 -14.73
CA HIS A 873 -6.90 23.14 -13.53
C HIS A 873 -5.75 22.66 -12.60
N HIS A 874 -4.49 23.01 -12.84
CA HIS A 874 -3.38 22.63 -11.95
C HIS A 874 -3.30 23.48 -10.68
N GLY A 875 -3.57 22.87 -9.53
CA GLY A 875 -3.42 23.51 -8.22
C GLY A 875 -4.62 24.37 -7.87
N THR A 876 -5.82 23.86 -8.13
CA THR A 876 -7.08 24.60 -8.07
C THR A 876 -8.15 23.89 -7.23
N LEU A 877 -9.03 24.68 -6.60
CA LEU A 877 -10.34 24.22 -6.13
C LEU A 877 -11.37 24.50 -7.22
N LEU A 878 -12.24 23.53 -7.52
CA LEU A 878 -13.13 23.55 -8.68
C LEU A 878 -14.59 23.28 -8.24
N ARG A 879 -15.53 23.96 -8.89
CA ARG A 879 -16.98 23.73 -8.80
C ARG A 879 -17.54 23.32 -10.15
N VAL A 880 -18.20 22.17 -10.22
CA VAL A 880 -19.04 21.78 -11.36
C VAL A 880 -20.49 22.17 -11.06
N LYS A 881 -21.16 22.79 -12.03
CA LYS A 881 -22.59 23.13 -11.91
C LYS A 881 -23.46 21.88 -11.74
N LYS A 882 -24.60 22.04 -11.08
CA LYS A 882 -25.56 20.95 -10.79
C LYS A 882 -26.10 20.16 -11.99
N ASP A 883 -25.97 20.71 -13.19
CA ASP A 883 -26.36 20.10 -14.47
C ASP A 883 -25.16 19.52 -15.24
N GLY A 884 -23.97 19.53 -14.65
CA GLY A 884 -22.72 19.06 -15.26
C GLY A 884 -22.21 19.93 -16.41
N SER A 885 -22.87 21.06 -16.71
CA SER A 885 -22.63 21.84 -17.94
C SER A 885 -21.30 22.59 -17.99
N ARG A 886 -20.71 22.90 -16.83
CA ARG A 886 -19.56 23.79 -16.70
C ARG A 886 -18.83 23.61 -15.36
N THR A 887 -17.51 23.71 -15.42
CA THR A 887 -16.61 23.84 -14.26
C THR A 887 -16.11 25.27 -14.09
N ASP A 888 -16.06 25.74 -12.83
CA ASP A 888 -15.52 27.02 -12.39
C ASP A 888 -14.29 26.82 -11.49
N ILE A 889 -13.25 27.64 -11.62
CA ILE A 889 -12.15 27.74 -10.64
C ILE A 889 -12.59 28.66 -9.50
N LEU A 890 -12.49 28.18 -8.26
CA LEU A 890 -12.86 28.91 -7.04
C LEU A 890 -11.66 29.46 -6.26
N ALA A 891 -10.50 28.82 -6.36
CA ALA A 891 -9.26 29.24 -5.72
C ALA A 891 -8.05 28.59 -6.40
N THR A 892 -6.88 29.22 -6.30
CA THR A 892 -5.62 28.77 -6.93
C THR A 892 -4.47 28.67 -5.93
N GLY A 893 -3.32 28.15 -6.37
CA GLY A 893 -2.11 28.11 -5.54
C GLY A 893 -2.03 26.94 -4.57
N PHE A 894 -2.67 25.82 -4.89
CA PHE A 894 -2.47 24.54 -4.19
C PHE A 894 -1.37 23.70 -4.86
N ARG A 895 -0.60 22.94 -4.09
CA ARG A 895 0.46 22.06 -4.59
C ARG A 895 -0.04 20.65 -4.89
N ALA A 896 -0.66 20.05 -3.88
CA ALA A 896 -0.98 18.64 -3.75
C ALA A 896 -2.22 18.50 -2.86
N ALA A 897 -3.33 19.09 -3.28
CA ALA A 897 -4.56 19.06 -2.51
C ALA A 897 -5.07 17.62 -2.33
N ASN A 898 -5.50 17.25 -1.13
CA ASN A 898 -5.96 15.88 -0.81
C ASN A 898 -7.36 15.85 -0.19
N GLY A 899 -7.74 16.89 0.55
CA GLY A 899 -9.06 17.04 1.16
C GLY A 899 -9.80 18.26 0.64
N VAL A 900 -11.11 18.11 0.50
CA VAL A 900 -12.07 19.21 0.29
C VAL A 900 -13.20 19.01 1.29
N CYS A 901 -13.43 20.01 2.14
CA CYS A 901 -14.60 20.14 2.99
C CYS A 901 -15.40 21.37 2.53
N LEU A 902 -16.72 21.25 2.47
CA LEU A 902 -17.63 22.40 2.33
C LEU A 902 -18.09 22.81 3.74
N ASN A 903 -18.00 24.10 4.06
CA ASN A 903 -18.46 24.64 5.33
C ASN A 903 -19.92 25.09 5.24
N PRO A 904 -20.67 25.13 6.37
CA PRO A 904 -22.06 25.61 6.38
C PRO A 904 -22.27 27.07 5.93
N ASP A 905 -21.20 27.88 5.89
CA ASP A 905 -21.24 29.27 5.40
C ASP A 905 -20.94 29.41 3.89
N GLY A 906 -20.79 28.30 3.17
CA GLY A 906 -20.44 28.25 1.75
C GLY A 906 -18.94 28.44 1.45
N SER A 907 -18.11 28.66 2.47
CA SER A 907 -16.65 28.59 2.33
C SER A 907 -16.16 27.14 2.31
N PHE A 908 -14.87 26.93 2.10
CA PHE A 908 -14.28 25.59 1.97
C PHE A 908 -13.07 25.41 2.88
N ILE A 909 -12.67 24.16 3.09
CA ILE A 909 -11.37 23.83 3.67
C ILE A 909 -10.63 22.89 2.73
N VAL A 910 -9.39 23.25 2.40
CA VAL A 910 -8.53 22.49 1.49
C VAL A 910 -7.20 22.17 2.17
N THR A 911 -6.87 20.88 2.33
CA THR A 911 -5.54 20.45 2.78
C THR A 911 -4.55 20.43 1.64
N ASP A 912 -3.29 20.77 1.92
CA ASP A 912 -2.25 20.85 0.90
C ASP A 912 -0.87 20.49 1.49
N GLN A 913 -0.06 19.73 0.74
CA GLN A 913 1.13 19.06 1.29
C GLN A 913 2.44 19.84 1.09
N GLU A 914 3.46 19.50 1.87
CA GLU A 914 4.80 20.08 1.81
C GLU A 914 5.46 19.93 0.42
N GLY A 915 6.23 20.95 0.04
CA GLY A 915 7.28 20.85 -0.95
C GLY A 915 7.61 22.19 -1.56
N HIS A 916 7.80 22.23 -2.88
CA HIS A 916 8.13 23.47 -3.60
C HIS A 916 7.02 24.51 -3.39
N TRP A 917 7.36 25.68 -2.85
CA TRP A 917 6.44 26.75 -2.42
C TRP A 917 5.46 26.40 -1.27
N ASN A 918 5.58 25.23 -0.66
CA ASN A 918 4.79 24.81 0.51
C ASN A 918 5.75 24.43 1.67
N PRO A 919 6.05 25.35 2.60
CA PRO A 919 6.98 25.14 3.71
C PRO A 919 6.74 23.89 4.54
N LYS A 920 5.46 23.57 4.75
CA LYS A 920 4.93 22.43 5.49
C LYS A 920 3.58 22.02 4.92
N ASN A 921 3.04 20.91 5.43
CA ASN A 921 1.63 20.58 5.20
C ASN A 921 0.76 21.68 5.82
N ARG A 922 -0.47 21.84 5.37
CA ARG A 922 -1.35 22.91 5.84
C ARG A 922 -2.84 22.60 5.67
N ILE A 923 -3.65 23.24 6.50
CA ILE A 923 -5.11 23.35 6.35
C ILE A 923 -5.40 24.79 5.92
N ASN A 924 -5.99 25.00 4.75
CA ASN A 924 -6.38 26.33 4.26
C ASN A 924 -7.87 26.53 4.47
N TRP A 925 -8.28 27.67 5.04
CA TRP A 925 -9.67 28.14 4.95
C TRP A 925 -9.81 28.93 3.65
N VAL A 926 -10.77 28.54 2.81
CA VAL A 926 -10.88 29.00 1.42
C VAL A 926 -12.19 29.74 1.21
N GLU A 927 -12.13 31.00 0.82
CA GLU A 927 -13.33 31.83 0.64
C GLU A 927 -14.04 31.56 -0.69
N GLY A 928 -13.34 31.02 -1.68
CA GLY A 928 -13.90 30.62 -2.97
C GLY A 928 -14.11 31.81 -3.93
N LYS A 929 -13.29 32.85 -3.81
CA LYS A 929 -13.47 34.14 -4.51
C LYS A 929 -13.03 34.16 -5.99
N GLY A 930 -12.53 33.04 -6.52
CA GLY A 930 -12.12 32.88 -7.92
C GLY A 930 -10.61 32.71 -8.09
N GLU A 931 -10.09 32.98 -9.29
CA GLU A 931 -8.68 32.68 -9.63
C GLU A 931 -7.66 33.45 -8.78
N GLU A 932 -8.02 34.65 -8.29
CA GLU A 932 -7.19 35.49 -7.42
C GLU A 932 -7.24 35.07 -5.94
N ASP A 933 -8.10 34.12 -5.55
CA ASP A 933 -8.11 33.57 -4.19
C ASP A 933 -6.95 32.57 -4.04
N PHE A 934 -5.78 33.12 -3.67
CA PHE A 934 -4.49 32.46 -3.88
C PHE A 934 -3.81 31.97 -2.62
N TYR A 935 -3.52 30.68 -2.62
CA TYR A 935 -2.88 29.97 -1.52
C TYR A 935 -1.37 29.78 -1.72
N GLY A 936 -0.69 30.63 -2.50
CA GLY A 936 0.77 30.80 -2.37
C GLY A 936 1.68 29.78 -3.08
N ASN A 937 1.15 28.73 -3.72
CA ASN A 937 1.98 27.83 -4.53
C ASN A 937 2.26 28.38 -5.94
N MET A 938 3.44 28.99 -6.14
CA MET A 938 3.82 29.62 -7.41
C MET A 938 4.07 28.65 -8.58
N PHE A 939 3.87 27.33 -8.41
CA PHE A 939 3.95 26.35 -9.51
C PHE A 939 2.57 25.92 -10.03
N GLY A 940 1.47 26.37 -9.40
CA GLY A 940 0.12 26.21 -9.91
C GLY A 940 -0.14 27.03 -11.18
N TYR A 941 -1.36 26.95 -11.72
CA TYR A 941 -1.79 27.79 -12.83
C TYR A 941 -2.56 29.01 -12.28
N HIS A 942 -1.92 30.17 -12.33
CA HIS A 942 -2.48 31.47 -11.95
C HIS A 942 -1.74 32.59 -12.71
N GLY A 943 -2.26 33.82 -12.63
CA GLY A 943 -1.62 35.04 -13.15
C GLY A 943 -0.65 35.72 -12.17
N ILE A 944 -0.75 35.41 -10.86
CA ILE A 944 0.01 36.07 -9.79
C ILE A 944 1.52 35.82 -9.94
N THR A 945 2.30 36.90 -9.94
CA THR A 945 3.77 36.88 -10.05
C THR A 945 4.49 37.33 -8.78
N ASP A 946 3.82 38.03 -7.86
CA ASP A 946 4.39 38.34 -6.56
C ASP A 946 4.57 37.05 -5.74
N SER A 947 5.81 36.82 -5.31
CA SER A 947 6.17 35.67 -4.49
C SER A 947 6.39 36.05 -3.02
N SER A 948 6.08 37.29 -2.62
CA SER A 948 6.02 37.72 -1.22
C SER A 948 4.99 36.92 -0.42
N ASP A 949 5.17 36.81 0.90
CA ASP A 949 4.20 36.11 1.77
C ASP A 949 2.88 36.87 1.92
N SER A 950 2.89 38.19 1.70
CA SER A 950 1.68 39.03 1.64
C SER A 950 0.78 38.76 0.43
N ALA A 951 1.27 38.09 -0.61
CA ALA A 951 0.46 37.68 -1.76
C ALA A 951 -0.39 36.43 -1.50
N MET A 952 -0.11 35.68 -0.43
CA MET A 952 -0.78 34.42 -0.09
C MET A 952 -1.77 34.61 1.06
N THR A 953 -3.00 34.09 0.91
CA THR A 953 -3.93 33.95 2.04
C THR A 953 -3.34 32.97 3.08
N PRO A 954 -3.10 33.39 4.35
CA PRO A 954 -2.52 32.51 5.36
C PRO A 954 -3.41 31.29 5.66
N PRO A 955 -2.84 30.08 5.81
CA PRO A 955 -3.61 28.89 6.18
C PRO A 955 -4.12 28.97 7.63
N LEU A 956 -5.16 28.20 7.97
CA LEU A 956 -5.60 28.00 9.35
C LEU A 956 -4.43 27.54 10.22
N CYS A 957 -3.65 26.57 9.73
CA CYS A 957 -2.41 26.15 10.37
C CYS A 957 -1.39 25.56 9.40
N TRP A 958 -0.11 25.69 9.77
CA TRP A 958 1.00 24.91 9.23
C TRP A 958 1.26 23.68 10.11
N ILE A 959 1.51 22.53 9.48
CA ILE A 959 1.56 21.21 10.12
C ILE A 959 2.88 20.54 9.78
N THR A 960 3.71 20.27 10.79
CA THR A 960 5.01 19.64 10.55
C THR A 960 4.86 18.16 10.21
N ASN A 961 5.72 17.64 9.35
CA ASN A 961 5.66 16.27 8.85
C ASN A 961 5.83 15.21 9.95
N GLN A 962 6.36 15.60 11.12
CA GLN A 962 6.50 14.76 12.31
C GLN A 962 5.18 14.63 13.08
N PHE A 963 4.29 15.62 12.93
CA PHE A 963 2.99 15.67 13.60
C PHE A 963 1.87 15.06 12.73
N ASP A 964 1.79 15.46 11.46
CA ASP A 964 1.07 14.74 10.40
C ASP A 964 1.86 14.82 9.09
N ARG A 965 2.18 13.65 8.52
CA ARG A 965 2.95 13.53 7.27
C ARG A 965 2.14 13.88 6.03
N SER A 966 0.82 13.69 6.03
CA SER A 966 -0.07 13.97 4.90
C SER A 966 -1.53 14.07 5.37
N PRO A 967 -1.97 15.26 5.77
CA PRO A 967 -3.39 15.59 5.99
C PRO A 967 -4.27 15.21 4.78
N ALA A 968 -5.55 14.96 5.01
CA ALA A 968 -6.49 14.51 3.99
C ALA A 968 -7.82 15.29 4.08
N GLU A 969 -8.96 14.62 3.88
CA GLU A 969 -10.27 15.25 4.00
C GLU A 969 -10.52 15.73 5.44
N LEU A 970 -11.15 16.91 5.55
CA LEU A 970 -11.74 17.37 6.80
C LEU A 970 -13.25 17.19 6.76
N LEU A 971 -13.83 17.09 7.94
CA LEU A 971 -15.27 16.95 8.11
C LEU A 971 -15.68 17.53 9.48
N TRP A 972 -16.85 18.13 9.52
CA TRP A 972 -17.50 18.56 10.76
C TRP A 972 -18.15 17.35 11.44
N VAL A 973 -18.14 17.30 12.77
CA VAL A 973 -18.90 16.32 13.57
C VAL A 973 -20.36 16.78 13.66
N PRO A 974 -21.34 16.04 13.09
CA PRO A 974 -22.75 16.44 13.11
C PRO A 974 -23.36 16.51 14.51
N GLU A 975 -24.37 17.36 14.68
CA GLU A 975 -25.11 17.53 15.94
C GLU A 975 -25.89 16.29 16.38
N ASP A 976 -26.23 15.38 15.46
CA ASP A 976 -26.86 14.10 15.74
C ASP A 976 -25.85 12.96 16.00
N SER A 977 -24.55 13.18 15.77
CA SER A 977 -23.50 12.17 15.94
C SER A 977 -23.46 11.55 17.34
N ALA A 978 -23.09 10.27 17.41
CA ALA A 978 -22.76 9.56 18.65
C ALA A 978 -21.55 10.15 19.40
N TRP A 979 -20.71 10.95 18.73
CA TRP A 979 -19.51 11.59 19.26
C TRP A 979 -19.86 12.84 20.10
N LYS A 980 -20.69 12.66 21.14
CA LYS A 980 -21.39 13.74 21.86
C LYS A 980 -20.52 14.91 22.32
N SER A 981 -19.31 14.66 22.82
CA SER A 981 -18.40 15.69 23.33
C SER A 981 -17.56 16.39 22.26
N LEU A 982 -17.69 15.98 21.00
CA LEU A 982 -17.00 16.56 19.83
C LEU A 982 -17.96 17.12 18.78
N ARG A 983 -19.28 17.17 19.04
CA ARG A 983 -20.27 17.78 18.12
C ARG A 983 -19.90 19.23 17.81
N GLY A 984 -20.10 19.64 16.56
CA GLY A 984 -19.67 20.94 16.05
C GLY A 984 -18.14 21.12 15.93
N SER A 985 -17.33 20.14 16.33
CA SER A 985 -15.88 20.20 16.13
C SER A 985 -15.51 19.83 14.70
N LEU A 986 -14.40 20.40 14.22
CA LEU A 986 -13.80 20.08 12.94
C LEU A 986 -12.76 18.96 13.12
N LEU A 987 -12.82 17.94 12.26
CA LEU A 987 -11.86 16.82 12.23
C LEU A 987 -10.99 16.86 10.96
N ASN A 988 -9.75 16.40 11.09
CA ASN A 988 -8.85 16.12 9.97
C ASN A 988 -8.43 14.64 9.95
N LEU A 989 -8.64 13.98 8.82
CA LEU A 989 -8.12 12.63 8.55
C LEU A 989 -6.65 12.69 8.10
N SER A 990 -5.85 11.69 8.48
CA SER A 990 -4.45 11.57 8.06
C SER A 990 -4.22 10.33 7.19
N TYR A 991 -3.95 10.59 5.91
CA TYR A 991 -3.36 9.60 5.00
C TYR A 991 -1.94 9.25 5.47
N GLY A 992 -1.20 10.23 5.97
CA GLY A 992 0.20 10.07 6.33
C GLY A 992 0.44 9.05 7.45
N TYR A 993 -0.46 8.99 8.44
CA TYR A 993 -0.28 8.23 9.68
C TYR A 993 -1.44 7.33 10.08
N GLY A 994 -2.56 7.30 9.34
CA GLY A 994 -3.74 6.50 9.74
C GLY A 994 -4.34 7.01 11.06
N LYS A 995 -4.52 8.32 11.18
CA LYS A 995 -4.96 8.99 12.41
C LYS A 995 -6.05 10.01 12.13
N ILE A 996 -6.77 10.41 13.18
CA ILE A 996 -7.76 11.48 13.14
C ILE A 996 -7.38 12.51 14.20
N TYR A 997 -7.54 13.79 13.84
CA TYR A 997 -7.18 14.93 14.66
C TYR A 997 -8.39 15.83 14.81
N VAL A 998 -8.60 16.41 16.00
CA VAL A 998 -9.48 17.57 16.16
C VAL A 998 -8.73 18.83 15.74
N VAL A 999 -9.45 19.80 15.16
CA VAL A 999 -8.90 21.04 14.62
C VAL A 999 -9.45 22.25 15.40
N PRO A 1000 -8.94 22.52 16.62
CA PRO A 1000 -9.33 23.70 17.39
C PRO A 1000 -8.88 24.99 16.67
N HIS A 1001 -9.80 25.94 16.51
CA HIS A 1001 -9.59 27.16 15.74
C HIS A 1001 -10.46 28.33 16.24
N GLU A 1002 -10.09 29.54 15.81
CA GLU A 1002 -10.79 30.81 16.03
C GLU A 1002 -10.76 31.67 14.75
N LYS A 1003 -11.52 32.78 14.74
CA LYS A 1003 -11.50 33.77 13.65
C LYS A 1003 -11.23 35.17 14.21
N VAL A 1004 -10.07 35.74 13.90
CA VAL A 1004 -9.59 37.04 14.45
C VAL A 1004 -9.33 38.02 13.31
N ASP A 1005 -10.02 39.16 13.34
CA ASP A 1005 -9.98 40.20 12.28
C ASP A 1005 -10.13 39.61 10.85
N GLY A 1006 -11.01 38.62 10.71
CA GLY A 1006 -11.33 37.93 9.45
C GLY A 1006 -10.47 36.69 9.14
N GLN A 1007 -9.23 36.62 9.64
CA GLN A 1007 -8.35 35.46 9.47
C GLN A 1007 -8.81 34.31 10.37
N VAL A 1008 -8.98 33.11 9.80
CA VAL A 1008 -9.14 31.88 10.58
C VAL A 1008 -7.77 31.33 10.95
N GLN A 1009 -7.56 30.98 12.20
CA GLN A 1009 -6.30 30.43 12.71
C GLN A 1009 -6.56 29.37 13.77
N GLY A 1010 -5.63 28.44 13.95
CA GLY A 1010 -5.82 27.35 14.88
C GLY A 1010 -4.73 26.30 14.76
N GLY A 1011 -5.05 25.06 15.11
CA GLY A 1011 -4.12 23.95 15.03
C GLY A 1011 -4.80 22.59 14.94
N MET A 1012 -4.01 21.54 15.13
CA MET A 1012 -4.48 20.15 15.20
C MET A 1012 -4.04 19.52 16.51
N CYS A 1013 -4.91 18.71 17.11
CA CYS A 1013 -4.54 17.79 18.19
C CYS A 1013 -4.97 16.37 17.82
N GLN A 1014 -4.09 15.39 18.01
CA GLN A 1014 -4.43 13.99 17.72
C GLN A 1014 -5.52 13.49 18.69
N LEU A 1015 -6.52 12.77 18.17
CA LEU A 1015 -7.45 12.04 19.03
C LEU A 1015 -6.76 10.81 19.67
N PRO A 1016 -7.12 10.45 20.91
CA PRO A 1016 -6.48 9.37 21.68
C PRO A 1016 -7.00 7.97 21.27
N PHE A 1017 -6.52 7.47 20.14
CA PHE A 1017 -6.72 6.09 19.70
C PHE A 1017 -5.51 5.59 18.89
N GLU A 1018 -5.42 4.27 18.69
CA GLU A 1018 -4.31 3.65 17.95
C GLU A 1018 -4.37 3.96 16.44
N LYS A 1019 -3.22 3.91 15.78
CA LYS A 1019 -3.16 4.18 14.34
C LYS A 1019 -3.90 3.10 13.52
N LEU A 1020 -4.71 3.54 12.56
CA LEU A 1020 -5.38 2.68 11.58
C LEU A 1020 -4.34 1.98 10.68
N PRO A 1021 -4.56 0.72 10.25
CA PRO A 1021 -3.60 -0.04 9.43
C PRO A 1021 -3.26 0.58 8.06
N THR A 1022 -4.16 1.43 7.54
CA THR A 1022 -4.04 2.13 6.26
C THR A 1022 -4.13 3.65 6.47
N GLY A 1023 -3.50 4.43 5.59
CA GLY A 1023 -3.71 5.88 5.53
C GLY A 1023 -5.15 6.23 5.14
N VAL A 1024 -5.91 6.87 6.02
CA VAL A 1024 -7.31 7.25 5.76
C VAL A 1024 -7.42 8.60 5.05
N MET A 1025 -8.29 8.70 4.05
CA MET A 1025 -8.42 9.90 3.22
C MET A 1025 -9.83 10.43 3.01
N ARG A 1026 -10.88 9.61 3.16
CA ARG A 1026 -12.28 10.05 3.15
C ARG A 1026 -13.00 9.55 4.39
N GLY A 1027 -13.96 10.34 4.87
CA GLY A 1027 -14.79 9.96 6.01
C GLY A 1027 -16.19 10.55 5.94
N ARG A 1028 -17.16 9.81 6.46
CA ARG A 1028 -18.57 10.22 6.52
C ARG A 1028 -19.15 9.77 7.86
N PHE A 1029 -19.92 10.63 8.50
CA PHE A 1029 -20.75 10.21 9.62
C PHE A 1029 -22.00 9.50 9.08
N HIS A 1030 -22.33 8.36 9.67
CA HIS A 1030 -23.47 7.56 9.27
C HIS A 1030 -24.72 7.99 10.06
N SER A 1031 -25.82 8.27 9.36
CA SER A 1031 -27.02 8.90 9.93
C SER A 1031 -27.87 7.98 10.81
N GLY A 1032 -27.63 6.66 10.80
CA GLY A 1032 -28.37 5.70 11.62
C GLY A 1032 -27.76 5.46 13.01
N ASP A 1033 -26.44 5.29 13.09
CA ASP A 1033 -25.70 5.00 14.34
C ASP A 1033 -24.91 6.21 14.87
N GLY A 1034 -24.80 7.29 14.08
CA GLY A 1034 -24.08 8.51 14.41
C GLY A 1034 -22.55 8.36 14.44
N GLN A 1035 -22.00 7.24 13.99
CA GLN A 1035 -20.56 6.94 14.06
C GLN A 1035 -19.80 7.40 12.81
N LEU A 1036 -18.48 7.55 12.93
CA LEU A 1036 -17.61 7.93 11.81
C LEU A 1036 -17.16 6.68 11.06
N TYR A 1037 -17.42 6.62 9.75
CA TYR A 1037 -16.82 5.64 8.85
C TYR A 1037 -15.69 6.31 8.08
N ALA A 1038 -14.62 5.58 7.78
CA ALA A 1038 -13.46 6.08 7.07
C ALA A 1038 -12.88 5.05 6.11
N CYS A 1039 -12.38 5.50 4.96
CA CYS A 1039 -11.66 4.67 3.99
C CYS A 1039 -10.34 5.31 3.57
N GLY A 1040 -9.45 4.50 3.00
CA GLY A 1040 -8.24 5.00 2.37
C GLY A 1040 -7.33 3.89 1.88
N MET A 1041 -6.14 4.28 1.40
CA MET A 1041 -5.21 3.40 0.68
C MET A 1041 -3.75 3.73 0.99
N PHE A 1042 -2.83 2.91 0.46
CA PHE A 1042 -1.42 3.27 0.35
C PHE A 1042 -0.96 3.31 -1.12
N ALA A 1043 -0.24 4.39 -1.47
CA ALA A 1043 0.17 4.72 -2.84
C ALA A 1043 1.41 5.65 -2.90
N TRP A 1044 1.48 6.65 -2.01
CA TRP A 1044 2.61 7.57 -1.82
C TRP A 1044 2.94 7.74 -0.33
N ALA A 1045 3.80 8.71 0.00
CA ALA A 1045 4.39 8.93 1.32
C ALA A 1045 3.43 8.84 2.53
N GLY A 1046 3.44 7.70 3.21
CA GLY A 1046 2.75 7.41 4.47
C GLY A 1046 3.50 6.36 5.29
N SER A 1047 3.18 6.22 6.58
CA SER A 1047 3.75 5.17 7.45
C SER A 1047 2.86 3.93 7.59
N GLN A 1048 1.57 4.04 7.22
CA GLN A 1048 0.59 2.96 7.23
C GLN A 1048 0.45 2.46 5.79
N GLN A 1049 0.86 1.22 5.55
CA GLN A 1049 1.20 0.70 4.22
C GLN A 1049 0.30 -0.44 3.73
N GLN A 1050 -0.73 -0.82 4.50
CA GLN A 1050 -1.75 -1.73 4.00
C GLN A 1050 -2.39 -1.10 2.74
N PRO A 1051 -2.57 -1.85 1.63
CA PRO A 1051 -2.93 -1.23 0.35
C PRO A 1051 -4.26 -0.47 0.36
N GLY A 1052 -5.24 -0.92 1.16
CA GLY A 1052 -6.57 -0.34 1.28
C GLY A 1052 -7.29 -0.78 2.54
N GLY A 1053 -8.28 -0.01 2.98
CA GLY A 1053 -9.07 -0.33 4.18
C GLY A 1053 -10.37 0.45 4.31
N PHE A 1054 -11.32 -0.12 5.03
CA PHE A 1054 -12.59 0.50 5.38
C PHE A 1054 -12.87 0.19 6.87
N TYR A 1055 -13.31 1.21 7.60
CA TYR A 1055 -13.32 1.20 9.06
C TYR A 1055 -14.53 1.97 9.60
N ARG A 1056 -15.07 1.54 10.75
CA ARG A 1056 -15.96 2.35 11.59
C ARG A 1056 -15.25 2.69 12.89
N VAL A 1057 -15.11 3.99 13.17
CA VAL A 1057 -14.55 4.52 14.42
C VAL A 1057 -15.72 4.86 15.34
N ARG A 1058 -15.96 3.99 16.33
CA ARG A 1058 -17.04 4.13 17.29
C ARG A 1058 -16.61 4.95 18.49
N ALA A 1059 -17.36 5.99 18.85
CA ALA A 1059 -17.27 6.58 20.19
C ALA A 1059 -17.84 5.60 21.23
N THR A 1060 -17.09 5.33 22.29
CA THR A 1060 -17.46 4.38 23.36
C THR A 1060 -18.24 5.05 24.52
N GLY A 1061 -18.29 6.39 24.52
CA GLY A 1061 -18.83 7.20 25.62
C GLY A 1061 -17.81 7.51 26.73
N LYS A 1062 -16.59 6.98 26.66
CA LYS A 1062 -15.50 7.37 27.57
C LYS A 1062 -14.89 8.73 27.14
N PRO A 1063 -14.37 9.55 28.07
CA PRO A 1063 -13.95 10.91 27.79
C PRO A 1063 -12.69 10.98 26.90
N ALA A 1064 -12.71 11.85 25.90
CA ALA A 1064 -11.59 12.03 24.97
C ALA A 1064 -10.54 13.04 25.46
N TYR A 1065 -10.91 13.99 26.34
CA TYR A 1065 -10.10 15.13 26.78
C TYR A 1065 -9.37 15.79 25.61
N ALA A 1066 -10.11 16.08 24.54
CA ALA A 1066 -9.61 16.68 23.32
C ALA A 1066 -9.75 18.21 23.41
N PRO A 1067 -8.74 18.99 22.98
CA PRO A 1067 -8.87 20.43 22.86
C PRO A 1067 -9.70 20.76 21.61
N VAL A 1068 -10.91 21.27 21.82
CA VAL A 1068 -11.91 21.60 20.80
C VAL A 1068 -11.91 23.09 20.42
N GLY A 1069 -11.33 23.96 21.26
CA GLY A 1069 -11.16 25.38 20.98
C GLY A 1069 -9.75 25.88 21.33
N LEU A 1070 -9.27 26.86 20.58
CA LEU A 1070 -8.01 27.56 20.80
C LEU A 1070 -8.22 29.04 20.44
N GLU A 1071 -8.13 29.92 21.44
CA GLU A 1071 -8.31 31.36 21.27
C GLU A 1071 -7.05 32.13 21.70
N THR A 1072 -6.78 33.26 21.05
CA THR A 1072 -5.64 34.15 21.36
C THR A 1072 -6.10 35.52 21.86
N ALA A 1073 -5.46 36.00 22.92
CA ALA A 1073 -5.64 37.34 23.48
C ALA A 1073 -4.28 37.93 23.87
N PRO A 1074 -4.16 39.23 24.20
CA PRO A 1074 -2.86 39.85 24.46
C PRO A 1074 -2.17 39.17 25.66
N ARG A 1075 -1.05 38.49 25.39
CA ARG A 1075 -0.27 37.69 26.37
C ARG A 1075 -1.00 36.45 26.91
N GLN A 1076 -2.11 36.03 26.32
CA GLN A 1076 -2.93 34.91 26.81
C GLN A 1076 -3.32 33.93 25.69
N LEU A 1077 -3.37 32.65 26.02
CA LEU A 1077 -3.98 31.60 25.20
C LEU A 1077 -5.10 30.93 25.99
N ARG A 1078 -6.26 30.71 25.38
CA ARG A 1078 -7.36 29.94 25.98
C ARG A 1078 -7.53 28.64 25.22
N VAL A 1079 -7.56 27.51 25.93
CA VAL A 1079 -7.74 26.16 25.36
C VAL A 1079 -8.99 25.55 25.96
N SER A 1080 -9.97 25.24 25.12
CA SER A 1080 -11.26 24.65 25.53
C SER A 1080 -11.25 23.14 25.28
N PHE A 1081 -11.62 22.35 26.30
CA PHE A 1081 -11.59 20.89 26.28
C PHE A 1081 -13.00 20.27 26.23
N SER A 1082 -13.11 19.13 25.55
CA SER A 1082 -14.34 18.34 25.38
C SER A 1082 -14.92 17.78 26.68
N GLU A 1083 -14.11 17.61 27.73
CA GLU A 1083 -14.49 17.15 29.07
C GLU A 1083 -13.71 17.88 30.17
N PRO A 1084 -14.25 17.99 31.40
CA PRO A 1084 -13.60 18.74 32.48
C PRO A 1084 -12.30 18.09 32.96
N LEU A 1085 -11.31 18.94 33.23
CA LEU A 1085 -9.99 18.58 33.74
C LEU A 1085 -9.92 18.70 35.27
N ASP A 1086 -8.98 17.99 35.88
CA ASP A 1086 -8.66 18.16 37.30
C ASP A 1086 -7.91 19.48 37.53
N ARG A 1087 -8.40 20.29 38.48
CA ARG A 1087 -7.84 21.62 38.77
C ARG A 1087 -6.41 21.55 39.30
N GLU A 1088 -6.13 20.65 40.24
CA GLU A 1088 -4.85 20.62 40.95
C GLU A 1088 -3.69 20.21 40.04
N SER A 1089 -3.92 19.32 39.07
CA SER A 1089 -2.94 19.00 38.02
C SER A 1089 -2.91 20.03 36.89
N THR A 1090 -4.04 20.65 36.55
CA THR A 1090 -4.11 21.59 35.41
C THR A 1090 -3.44 22.93 35.68
N GLU A 1091 -3.62 23.51 36.88
CA GLU A 1091 -3.11 24.85 37.22
C GLU A 1091 -1.60 24.89 37.52
N LYS A 1092 -0.91 23.74 37.43
CA LYS A 1092 0.55 23.64 37.55
C LYS A 1092 1.22 24.08 36.25
N THR A 1093 1.82 25.27 36.24
CA THR A 1093 2.56 25.82 35.08
C THR A 1093 3.56 24.84 34.45
N GLY A 1094 4.28 24.06 35.26
CA GLY A 1094 5.24 23.04 34.78
C GLY A 1094 4.65 21.89 33.96
N ASN A 1095 3.32 21.72 33.99
CA ASN A 1095 2.61 20.75 33.15
C ASN A 1095 2.30 21.26 31.74
N TRP A 1096 2.64 22.52 31.43
CA TRP A 1096 2.41 23.18 30.16
C TRP A 1096 3.74 23.61 29.53
N GLN A 1097 3.92 23.32 28.24
CA GLN A 1097 5.11 23.69 27.49
C GLN A 1097 4.72 24.25 26.15
N ILE A 1098 5.26 25.43 25.83
CA ILE A 1098 5.02 26.11 24.55
C ILE A 1098 6.34 26.29 23.80
N GLU A 1099 6.33 25.93 22.53
CA GLU A 1099 7.47 26.05 21.62
C GLU A 1099 7.00 26.63 20.29
N ALA A 1100 7.58 27.74 19.85
CA ALA A 1100 7.24 28.45 18.63
C ALA A 1100 8.41 28.47 17.64
N TRP A 1101 8.12 28.56 16.34
CA TRP A 1101 9.11 28.64 15.28
C TRP A 1101 8.55 29.29 14.02
N ASP A 1102 9.47 29.81 13.22
CA ASP A 1102 9.17 30.45 11.96
C ASP A 1102 9.46 29.47 10.80
N LEU A 1103 8.82 29.69 9.66
CA LEU A 1103 8.99 28.92 8.43
C LEU A 1103 9.39 29.86 7.27
N LYS A 1104 9.83 29.31 6.14
CA LYS A 1104 10.16 30.10 4.94
C LYS A 1104 9.51 29.53 3.69
N ARG A 1105 8.61 30.28 3.05
CA ARG A 1105 8.06 29.95 1.73
C ARG A 1105 9.07 30.33 0.65
N THR A 1106 9.50 29.32 -0.10
CA THR A 1106 10.52 29.47 -1.15
C THR A 1106 10.25 28.47 -2.27
N ARG A 1107 10.92 28.66 -3.41
CA ARG A 1107 10.92 27.67 -4.50
C ARG A 1107 11.45 26.29 -4.11
N ASN A 1108 12.26 26.18 -3.05
CA ASN A 1108 12.84 24.92 -2.60
C ASN A 1108 11.80 24.00 -1.94
N TYR A 1109 12.11 22.71 -1.86
CA TYR A 1109 11.23 21.74 -1.21
C TYR A 1109 11.19 21.95 0.31
N GLY A 1110 10.03 22.38 0.83
CA GLY A 1110 9.74 22.46 2.25
C GLY A 1110 10.56 23.50 3.02
N SER A 1111 10.43 23.49 4.34
CA SER A 1111 11.15 24.36 5.26
C SER A 1111 11.61 23.60 6.49
N ARG A 1112 12.81 23.95 6.98
CA ARG A 1112 13.18 23.67 8.38
C ARG A 1112 12.50 24.68 9.31
N HIS A 1113 12.58 24.45 10.61
CA HIS A 1113 12.23 25.47 11.61
C HIS A 1113 13.33 26.53 11.67
N TYR A 1114 12.92 27.79 11.76
CA TYR A 1114 13.78 28.95 12.02
C TYR A 1114 13.35 29.60 13.34
N ASN A 1115 14.27 30.29 14.02
CA ASN A 1115 14.00 31.02 15.26
C ASN A 1115 13.20 30.21 16.31
N GLN A 1116 13.47 28.90 16.38
CA GLN A 1116 12.79 27.98 17.27
C GLN A 1116 13.10 28.35 18.72
N ARG A 1117 12.05 28.63 19.49
CA ARG A 1117 12.10 29.26 20.81
C ARG A 1117 11.04 28.68 21.72
N ARG A 1118 11.32 28.60 23.02
CA ARG A 1118 10.31 28.26 24.03
C ARG A 1118 9.68 29.55 24.55
N TRP A 1119 8.37 29.51 24.82
CA TRP A 1119 7.68 30.57 25.54
C TRP A 1119 7.32 30.09 26.94
N GLN A 1120 7.51 30.97 27.92
CA GLN A 1120 7.27 30.64 29.32
C GLN A 1120 5.78 30.80 29.65
N VAL A 1121 5.18 29.73 30.18
CA VAL A 1121 3.86 29.80 30.83
C VAL A 1121 4.08 30.29 32.26
N THR A 1122 3.62 31.50 32.56
CA THR A 1122 3.82 32.16 33.87
C THR A 1122 2.67 31.98 34.85
N GLY A 1123 1.50 31.59 34.34
CA GLY A 1123 0.30 31.31 35.11
C GLY A 1123 -0.65 30.42 34.30
N VAL A 1124 -1.45 29.63 35.00
CA VAL A 1124 -2.51 28.79 34.43
C VAL A 1124 -3.73 28.88 35.33
N ALA A 1125 -4.89 29.16 34.74
CA ALA A 1125 -6.18 29.20 35.44
C ALA A 1125 -7.18 28.29 34.73
N LEU A 1126 -7.92 27.49 35.50
CA LEU A 1126 -9.01 26.66 35.00
C LEU A 1126 -10.37 27.32 35.28
N SER A 1127 -11.27 27.35 34.30
CA SER A 1127 -12.66 27.82 34.48
C SER A 1127 -13.42 27.00 35.52
N ASP A 1128 -14.51 27.57 36.07
CA ASP A 1128 -15.32 26.92 37.11
C ASP A 1128 -15.95 25.60 36.65
N ASP A 1129 -16.29 25.49 35.36
CA ASP A 1129 -16.81 24.26 34.74
C ASP A 1129 -15.72 23.21 34.41
N GLY A 1130 -14.45 23.53 34.66
CA GLY A 1130 -13.29 22.67 34.43
C GLY A 1130 -12.88 22.50 32.96
N ARG A 1131 -13.45 23.25 32.01
CA ARG A 1131 -13.28 22.99 30.56
C ARG A 1131 -12.35 23.96 29.83
N VAL A 1132 -12.16 25.19 30.32
CA VAL A 1132 -11.36 26.22 29.66
C VAL A 1132 -10.12 26.52 30.47
N VAL A 1133 -8.95 26.24 29.89
CA VAL A 1133 -7.65 26.57 30.46
C VAL A 1133 -7.18 27.90 29.89
N THR A 1134 -6.88 28.88 30.73
CA THR A 1134 -6.23 30.13 30.33
C THR A 1134 -4.75 30.07 30.73
N LEU A 1135 -3.86 30.28 29.75
CA LEU A 1135 -2.40 30.27 29.90
C LEU A 1135 -1.86 31.69 29.77
N GLU A 1136 -1.12 32.16 30.78
CA GLU A 1136 -0.40 33.44 30.75
C GLU A 1136 0.97 33.25 30.06
N VAL A 1137 1.13 33.84 28.88
CA VAL A 1137 2.29 33.68 27.99
C VAL A 1137 2.84 35.06 27.61
N PRO A 1138 3.77 35.64 28.41
CA PRO A 1138 4.25 37.01 28.24
C PRO A 1138 4.81 37.37 26.86
N ASP A 1139 5.42 36.40 26.18
CA ASP A 1139 6.11 36.56 24.90
C ASP A 1139 5.25 36.13 23.69
N LEU A 1140 3.94 35.93 23.89
CA LEU A 1140 3.01 35.56 22.81
C LEU A 1140 3.00 36.63 21.72
N MET A 1141 3.27 36.20 20.49
CA MET A 1141 3.32 37.01 19.28
C MET A 1141 2.88 36.15 18.08
N PRO A 1142 2.52 36.74 16.93
CA PRO A 1142 2.30 35.97 15.70
C PRO A 1142 3.48 35.04 15.36
N THR A 1143 3.16 33.83 14.93
CA THR A 1143 4.12 32.79 14.55
C THR A 1143 3.50 31.79 13.57
N TRP A 1144 4.30 31.36 12.58
CA TRP A 1144 3.85 30.41 11.57
C TRP A 1144 3.67 29.01 12.16
N GLY A 1145 4.40 28.64 13.22
CA GLY A 1145 4.24 27.37 13.89
C GLY A 1145 4.44 27.47 15.40
N MET A 1146 3.57 26.80 16.14
CA MET A 1146 3.64 26.64 17.58
C MET A 1146 3.20 25.21 17.95
N SER A 1147 3.75 24.70 19.06
CA SER A 1147 3.27 23.53 19.76
C SER A 1147 2.92 23.92 21.19
N ILE A 1148 1.72 23.55 21.63
CA ILE A 1148 1.26 23.62 23.02
C ILE A 1148 1.13 22.19 23.53
N ARG A 1149 2.04 21.77 24.43
CA ARG A 1149 1.99 20.45 25.07
C ARG A 1149 1.48 20.57 26.50
N CYS A 1150 0.52 19.71 26.88
CA CYS A 1150 0.03 19.59 28.25
C CYS A 1150 0.21 18.17 28.79
N LYS A 1151 0.47 18.05 30.10
CA LYS A 1151 0.43 16.80 30.86
C LYS A 1151 -0.35 17.00 32.16
N THR A 1152 -1.66 16.76 32.11
CA THR A 1152 -2.58 16.98 33.24
C THR A 1152 -3.41 15.71 33.54
N ARG A 1153 -4.48 15.80 34.33
CA ARG A 1153 -5.47 14.74 34.53
C ARG A 1153 -6.88 15.22 34.20
N GLY A 1154 -7.75 14.28 33.85
CA GLY A 1154 -9.20 14.48 33.91
C GLY A 1154 -9.74 14.37 35.34
N VAL A 1155 -10.97 14.84 35.60
CA VAL A 1155 -11.62 14.74 36.94
C VAL A 1155 -11.68 13.29 37.45
N GLY A 1156 -11.76 12.30 36.56
CA GLY A 1156 -11.68 10.87 36.91
C GLY A 1156 -10.27 10.33 37.19
N GLY A 1157 -9.24 11.19 37.33
CA GLY A 1157 -7.85 10.82 37.62
C GLY A 1157 -7.02 10.32 36.42
N ALA A 1158 -7.67 10.04 35.28
CA ALA A 1158 -7.03 9.59 34.03
C ALA A 1158 -5.97 10.60 33.54
N GLU A 1159 -4.82 10.11 33.07
CA GLU A 1159 -3.74 10.97 32.55
C GLU A 1159 -4.13 11.57 31.18
N VAL A 1160 -3.94 12.88 31.03
CA VAL A 1160 -4.25 13.65 29.82
C VAL A 1160 -2.96 14.26 29.28
N VAL A 1161 -2.39 13.62 28.26
CA VAL A 1161 -1.25 14.15 27.49
C VAL A 1161 -1.73 14.57 26.11
N ARG A 1162 -1.62 15.85 25.78
CA ARG A 1162 -2.03 16.40 24.47
C ARG A 1162 -0.95 17.33 23.91
N GLU A 1163 -0.91 17.41 22.59
CA GLU A 1163 -0.10 18.36 21.84
C GLU A 1163 -0.99 19.01 20.77
N ILE A 1164 -1.14 20.33 20.86
CA ILE A 1164 -1.80 21.13 19.83
C ILE A 1164 -0.70 21.72 18.96
N HIS A 1165 -0.66 21.35 17.69
CA HIS A 1165 0.27 21.87 16.71
C HIS A 1165 -0.44 22.93 15.85
N ASN A 1166 -0.10 24.20 16.01
CA ASN A 1166 -0.93 25.33 15.59
C ASN A 1166 -0.14 26.47 14.92
N SER A 1167 -0.86 27.45 14.40
CA SER A 1167 -0.34 28.75 13.93
C SER A 1167 -1.08 29.89 14.65
N VAL A 1168 -0.48 31.08 14.70
CA VAL A 1168 -1.10 32.32 15.20
C VAL A 1168 -0.68 33.44 14.25
N HIS A 1169 -1.62 34.04 13.53
CA HIS A 1169 -1.35 35.13 12.58
C HIS A 1169 -1.72 36.49 13.17
N ASN A 1170 -2.87 36.55 13.82
CA ASN A 1170 -3.39 37.70 14.55
C ASN A 1170 -3.49 37.35 16.05
N ILE A 1171 -3.61 38.35 16.91
CA ILE A 1171 -3.93 38.16 18.33
C ILE A 1171 -5.23 38.93 18.59
N GLY A 1172 -6.19 38.30 19.28
CA GLY A 1172 -7.45 38.94 19.68
C GLY A 1172 -7.22 40.20 20.53
N LYS A 1173 -8.26 41.06 20.60
CA LYS A 1173 -8.23 42.32 21.37
C LYS A 1173 -8.69 42.11 22.81
#